data_AF-A0A7X7Z4W4-F1
#
_entry.id   AF-A0A7X7Z4W4-F1
#
_cell.length_a   1.000
_cell.length_b   1.000
_cell.length_c   1.000
_cell.angle_alpha   90.00
_cell.angle_beta   90.00
_cell.angle_gamma   90.00
#
_symmetry.space_group_name_H-M   'P 1'
#
loop_
_entity.id
_entity.type
_entity.pdbx_description
1 polymer ?
#
loop_
_entity_poly.entity_id
_entity_poly.type
_entity_poly.pdbx_seq_one_letter_code
_entity_poly.pdbx_strand_id
1 'polypeptide(L)'
;MKNKLLVCLIAFFVGVGPIFVQGQAFVQFVHNSPDLSLDSMDVYINKSLVLDNFKFRQASEFIQGPTGFPLVIDICPGNATGPDNPVYTTAIVLGNGKKYLAIASGTIDGNGYNPWQPFSLEIVDYARSQSANSTKSDIIFYHGSTDLPTIRIFDKGNGSVLSEHLAYAQFDGYKEMNPATYTLEIQDSATQAKLFTVSLDLTAMQGKAGVVMASGFANPGNNNGGQSLGIFYVPSEGGMAVQLPLVPDPLASIQFIHNSADLSITQLDVWVGDKKFASNLHFRSATSFTEFPADVSTTIAIKPAGSTSPENPLASLTYTFADQQNYILIINGISSTSGYNPTPPLTLVKKDNCRQNALTAGQTDVLIFHGSTDAPTINIYETGQGIGLLADNLSYGNFHAADYSNLATADYVIDVKTQDGATTLYSYNFPLAALGLQNEAITLLASGFVNPASNSNGPAFGLFIARSIGGDLIALPTYTPPQTCWIQVIHNSADPAASPVDFWVGEQKVFPGITYQRASGFVEVPAGNNIPLFLVAAGASGTTNPLATVTVNLEAGKRHSVIIDGIASTSGFDPLQPLTLHFIPNIRLVATNSSKVDVLFHHGITDGPQVGIYEFTSGLIYEPLSYGSSSPYVEVDGQNQGWHILSGGNVLKSYEVIFSGTSYIGKTVFAIASGFINPSNNSNGQPFGLFLVPTDGGGFSELKEVTGVVENDALSLSVRPNPASDYVYIDLQNVMNYEVKVSLIAPDGKLLHSEQFRNQSTVTLDVHNLPKGIYFLKIKSGNLSAVRKLGILR
;
A
#
# COMPACT_ATOMS: atom_id res chain seq x y z
N MET A 1 24.43 -43.61 -10.26
CA MET A 1 24.93 -44.91 -10.76
C MET A 1 25.83 -45.51 -9.69
N LYS A 2 25.63 -46.78 -9.35
CA LYS A 2 26.34 -47.48 -8.27
C LYS A 2 27.81 -47.67 -8.65
N ASN A 3 28.71 -46.85 -8.10
CA ASN A 3 30.15 -47.07 -8.25
C ASN A 3 30.59 -48.21 -7.35
N LYS A 4 31.22 -49.20 -7.97
CA LYS A 4 31.77 -50.40 -7.33
C LYS A 4 32.94 -49.99 -6.44
N LEU A 5 32.91 -50.47 -5.20
CA LEU A 5 34.02 -50.48 -4.25
C LEU A 5 35.22 -51.18 -4.92
N LEU A 6 36.23 -50.42 -5.32
CA LEU A 6 37.48 -50.97 -5.86
C LEU A 6 38.54 -50.75 -4.78
N VAL A 7 38.67 -51.72 -3.89
CA VAL A 7 39.77 -51.78 -2.92
C VAL A 7 41.07 -51.95 -3.74
N CYS A 8 41.79 -50.87 -3.98
CA CYS A 8 43.13 -50.90 -4.58
C CYS A 8 44.11 -51.49 -3.56
N LEU A 9 44.22 -52.82 -3.53
CA LEU A 9 45.30 -53.52 -2.86
C LEU A 9 46.56 -53.34 -3.70
N ILE A 10 47.56 -52.59 -3.22
CA ILE A 10 48.87 -52.49 -3.88
C ILE A 10 49.57 -53.85 -3.71
N ALA A 11 49.42 -54.75 -4.69
CA ALA A 11 50.06 -56.05 -4.70
C ALA A 11 51.40 -55.98 -5.44
N PHE A 12 52.52 -56.07 -4.70
CA PHE A 12 53.85 -56.27 -5.28
C PHE A 12 54.03 -57.75 -5.66
N PHE A 13 54.22 -58.04 -6.94
CA PHE A 13 54.68 -59.35 -7.41
C PHE A 13 56.20 -59.34 -7.58
N VAL A 14 56.97 -59.94 -6.66
CA VAL A 14 58.30 -60.49 -6.98
C VAL A 14 58.62 -61.68 -6.06
N GLY A 15 58.94 -62.83 -6.66
CA GLY A 15 59.97 -63.78 -6.20
C GLY A 15 59.75 -64.54 -4.89
N VAL A 16 59.68 -65.87 -5.00
CA VAL A 16 59.57 -66.83 -3.89
C VAL A 16 60.76 -66.68 -2.90
N GLY A 17 60.49 -66.10 -1.74
CA GLY A 17 61.32 -66.02 -0.54
C GLY A 17 60.41 -66.08 0.70
N PRO A 18 60.93 -66.29 1.92
CA PRO A 18 60.12 -66.66 3.09
C PRO A 18 59.01 -65.64 3.36
N ILE A 19 57.82 -66.14 3.71
CA ILE A 19 56.62 -65.36 3.98
C ILE A 19 56.87 -64.51 5.23
N PHE A 20 57.33 -63.27 5.02
CA PHE A 20 57.20 -62.22 6.01
C PHE A 20 55.75 -61.77 5.97
N VAL A 21 55.06 -61.84 7.11
CA VAL A 21 53.79 -61.13 7.29
C VAL A 21 54.13 -59.63 7.20
N GLN A 22 53.99 -59.03 6.01
CA GLN A 22 54.15 -57.59 5.87
C GLN A 22 53.04 -56.92 6.68
N GLY A 23 53.45 -56.12 7.67
CA GLY A 23 52.53 -55.25 8.37
C GLY A 23 51.84 -54.29 7.40
N GLN A 24 50.62 -53.85 7.73
CA GLN A 24 49.84 -52.96 6.88
C GLN A 24 49.77 -51.57 7.50
N ALA A 25 49.99 -50.54 6.70
CA ALA A 25 49.70 -49.15 7.06
C ALA A 25 48.72 -48.56 6.06
N PHE A 26 48.12 -47.41 6.41
CA PHE A 26 47.18 -46.72 5.55
C PHE A 26 47.56 -45.26 5.39
N VAL A 27 47.45 -44.69 4.20
CA VAL A 27 47.73 -43.28 3.94
C VAL A 27 46.52 -42.65 3.23
N GLN A 28 46.01 -41.56 3.77
CA GLN A 28 45.09 -40.68 3.06
C GLN A 28 45.88 -39.49 2.53
N PHE A 29 45.75 -39.22 1.23
CA PHE A 29 46.29 -38.02 0.60
C PHE A 29 45.22 -36.95 0.50
N VAL A 30 45.60 -35.69 0.65
CA VAL A 30 44.75 -34.52 0.40
C VAL A 30 45.54 -33.53 -0.44
N HIS A 31 44.97 -33.11 -1.56
CA HIS A 31 45.55 -32.07 -2.37
C HIS A 31 45.03 -30.72 -1.91
N ASN A 32 45.90 -29.93 -1.31
CA ASN A 32 45.60 -28.59 -0.84
C ASN A 32 46.57 -27.52 -1.39
N SER A 33 47.49 -27.88 -2.28
CA SER A 33 48.30 -26.91 -3.03
C SER A 33 47.39 -26.04 -3.90
N PRO A 34 47.34 -24.71 -3.67
CA PRO A 34 46.49 -23.81 -4.45
C PRO A 34 47.15 -23.34 -5.74
N ASP A 35 48.27 -23.97 -6.14
CA ASP A 35 49.02 -23.62 -7.35
C ASP A 35 48.23 -23.96 -8.60
N LEU A 36 47.98 -22.98 -9.47
CA LEU A 36 47.25 -23.16 -10.72
C LEU A 36 47.93 -24.15 -11.68
N SER A 37 49.26 -24.31 -11.59
CA SER A 37 49.99 -25.30 -12.38
C SER A 37 49.80 -26.74 -11.87
N LEU A 38 49.28 -26.89 -10.66
CA LEU A 38 48.84 -28.14 -10.05
C LEU A 38 47.34 -28.12 -9.76
N ASP A 39 46.50 -27.81 -10.75
CA ASP A 39 45.03 -27.98 -10.59
C ASP A 39 44.66 -29.46 -10.35
N SER A 40 45.53 -30.37 -10.81
CA SER A 40 45.55 -31.76 -10.41
C SER A 40 46.98 -32.31 -10.35
N MET A 41 47.18 -33.37 -9.57
CA MET A 41 48.46 -34.05 -9.38
C MET A 41 48.33 -35.56 -9.52
N ASP A 42 49.41 -36.20 -9.93
CA ASP A 42 49.58 -37.64 -9.85
C ASP A 42 50.46 -37.98 -8.64
N VAL A 43 50.11 -39.05 -7.93
CA VAL A 43 50.88 -39.55 -6.79
C VAL A 43 51.44 -40.92 -7.14
N TYR A 44 52.76 -41.03 -7.17
CA TYR A 44 53.47 -42.30 -7.36
C TYR A 44 54.12 -42.73 -6.04
N ILE A 45 54.05 -44.04 -5.74
CA ILE A 45 54.76 -44.64 -4.61
C ILE A 45 55.69 -45.73 -5.15
N ASN A 46 56.99 -45.60 -4.88
CA ASN A 46 58.04 -46.48 -5.43
C ASN A 46 57.91 -46.67 -6.95
N LYS A 47 57.68 -45.55 -7.66
CA LYS A 47 57.44 -45.46 -9.10
C LYS A 47 56.15 -46.07 -9.64
N SER A 48 55.26 -46.60 -8.79
CA SER A 48 53.93 -47.06 -9.20
C SER A 48 52.92 -45.93 -9.04
N LEU A 49 52.11 -45.65 -10.06
CA LEU A 49 51.01 -44.69 -9.97
C LEU A 49 49.97 -45.20 -8.96
N VAL A 50 49.57 -44.35 -8.00
CA VAL A 50 48.61 -44.67 -6.93
C VAL A 50 47.37 -43.78 -7.01
N LEU A 51 47.54 -42.49 -7.31
CA LEU A 51 46.45 -41.56 -7.57
C LEU A 51 46.72 -40.84 -8.89
N ASP A 52 45.72 -40.81 -9.76
CA ASP A 52 45.76 -40.25 -11.11
C ASP A 52 44.82 -39.03 -11.16
N ASN A 53 45.31 -37.90 -11.68
CA ASN A 53 44.56 -36.66 -11.84
C ASN A 53 43.82 -36.21 -10.56
N PHE A 54 44.47 -36.38 -9.41
CA PHE A 54 43.94 -36.02 -8.10
C PHE A 54 43.78 -34.50 -8.02
N LYS A 55 42.58 -33.96 -7.82
CA LYS A 55 42.28 -32.53 -7.99
C LYS A 55 42.53 -31.70 -6.75
N PHE A 56 42.71 -30.39 -6.92
CA PHE A 56 42.73 -29.44 -5.80
C PHE A 56 41.48 -29.58 -4.91
N ARG A 57 41.69 -29.60 -3.58
CA ARG A 57 40.70 -29.87 -2.51
C ARG A 57 40.10 -31.27 -2.53
N GLN A 58 40.71 -32.23 -3.23
CA GLN A 58 40.29 -33.64 -3.18
C GLN A 58 41.07 -34.40 -2.09
N ALA A 59 40.42 -35.39 -1.49
CA ALA A 59 41.00 -36.38 -0.61
C ALA A 59 40.87 -37.78 -1.20
N SER A 60 41.89 -38.63 -1.01
CA SER A 60 41.78 -40.05 -1.33
C SER A 60 41.02 -40.79 -0.22
N GLU A 61 40.61 -42.03 -0.49
CA GLU A 61 40.36 -42.99 0.59
C GLU A 61 41.69 -43.32 1.31
N PHE A 62 41.62 -43.98 2.46
CA PHE A 62 42.81 -44.54 3.10
C PHE A 62 43.38 -45.70 2.27
N ILE A 63 44.49 -45.43 1.59
CA ILE A 63 45.16 -46.38 0.70
C ILE A 63 46.08 -47.27 1.54
N GLN A 64 45.95 -48.58 1.37
CA GLN A 64 46.78 -49.54 2.08
C GLN A 64 48.17 -49.67 1.45
N GLY A 65 49.22 -49.60 2.28
CA GLY A 65 50.61 -49.71 1.88
C GLY A 65 51.44 -50.67 2.75
N PRO A 66 52.58 -51.13 2.23
CA PRO A 66 53.48 -52.01 2.97
C PRO A 66 54.29 -51.21 4.02
N THR A 67 54.86 -51.91 5.00
CA THR A 67 55.51 -51.29 6.17
C THR A 67 56.94 -51.78 6.39
N GLY A 68 57.72 -51.01 7.16
CA GLY A 68 59.07 -51.40 7.59
C GLY A 68 60.20 -51.14 6.59
N PHE A 69 59.92 -50.53 5.44
CA PHE A 69 60.94 -50.08 4.48
C PHE A 69 60.61 -48.69 3.92
N PRO A 70 61.61 -47.93 3.42
CA PRO A 70 61.38 -46.63 2.81
C PRO A 70 60.47 -46.74 1.56
N LEU A 71 59.42 -45.94 1.55
CA LEU A 71 58.55 -45.70 0.41
C LEU A 71 58.86 -44.31 -0.14
N VAL A 72 59.30 -44.25 -1.41
CA VAL A 72 59.48 -42.99 -2.12
C VAL A 72 58.14 -42.54 -2.66
N ILE A 73 57.69 -41.35 -2.27
CA ILE A 73 56.49 -40.68 -2.75
C ILE A 73 56.92 -39.58 -3.71
N ASP A 74 56.50 -39.71 -4.96
CA ASP A 74 56.76 -38.75 -6.03
C ASP A 74 55.43 -38.07 -6.41
N ILE A 75 55.36 -36.75 -6.26
CA ILE A 75 54.23 -35.93 -6.71
C ILE A 75 54.58 -35.38 -8.08
N CYS A 76 53.71 -35.60 -9.06
CA CYS A 76 53.85 -35.10 -10.41
C CYS A 76 52.61 -34.26 -10.80
N PRO A 77 52.69 -33.40 -11.83
CA PRO A 77 51.49 -32.77 -12.39
C PRO A 77 50.51 -33.83 -12.92
N GLY A 78 49.19 -33.60 -12.87
CA GLY A 78 48.16 -34.64 -13.08
C GLY A 78 48.08 -35.32 -14.46
N ASN A 79 48.93 -34.96 -15.41
CA ASN A 79 49.03 -35.64 -16.71
C ASN A 79 50.43 -36.21 -16.95
N ALA A 80 51.15 -36.55 -15.89
CA ALA A 80 52.50 -37.04 -15.99
C ALA A 80 52.50 -38.47 -16.57
N THR A 81 53.34 -38.72 -17.56
CA THR A 81 53.49 -40.05 -18.17
C THR A 81 54.33 -41.01 -17.31
N GLY A 82 54.86 -40.55 -16.19
CA GLY A 82 55.66 -41.32 -15.25
C GLY A 82 56.35 -40.45 -14.18
N PRO A 83 56.98 -41.08 -13.18
CA PRO A 83 57.58 -40.41 -12.02
C PRO A 83 59.02 -39.89 -12.27
N ASP A 84 59.42 -39.68 -13.52
CA ASP A 84 60.83 -39.36 -13.85
C ASP A 84 61.20 -37.89 -13.55
N ASN A 85 60.21 -36.99 -13.49
CA ASN A 85 60.40 -35.56 -13.19
C ASN A 85 59.34 -35.07 -12.19
N PRO A 86 59.39 -35.51 -10.92
CA PRO A 86 58.44 -35.09 -9.91
C PRO A 86 58.64 -33.62 -9.52
N VAL A 87 57.53 -32.94 -9.20
CA VAL A 87 57.57 -31.59 -8.60
C VAL A 87 57.99 -31.64 -7.13
N TYR A 88 57.81 -32.81 -6.49
CA TYR A 88 58.24 -33.06 -5.13
C TYR A 88 58.48 -34.55 -4.89
N THR A 89 59.58 -34.89 -4.22
CA THR A 89 59.91 -36.25 -3.82
C THR A 89 60.22 -36.29 -2.33
N THR A 90 59.64 -37.26 -1.62
CA THR A 90 59.98 -37.57 -0.23
C THR A 90 60.05 -39.07 -0.01
N ALA A 91 60.70 -39.51 1.07
CA ALA A 91 60.73 -40.91 1.46
C ALA A 91 60.21 -41.08 2.89
N ILE A 92 59.30 -42.03 3.10
CA ILE A 92 58.71 -42.32 4.42
C ILE A 92 58.78 -43.81 4.75
N VAL A 93 59.04 -44.15 6.01
CA VAL A 93 58.91 -45.51 6.51
C VAL A 93 57.59 -45.63 7.26
N LEU A 94 56.65 -46.42 6.72
CA LEU A 94 55.37 -46.62 7.37
C LEU A 94 55.47 -47.66 8.49
N GLY A 95 54.90 -47.35 9.64
CA GLY A 95 54.81 -48.25 10.80
C GLY A 95 53.62 -49.20 10.69
N ASN A 96 53.80 -50.44 11.13
CA ASN A 96 52.72 -51.44 11.12
C ASN A 96 51.48 -50.98 11.93
N GLY A 97 50.30 -51.09 11.33
CA GLY A 97 49.01 -50.72 11.91
C GLY A 97 48.72 -49.22 11.97
N LYS A 98 49.65 -48.36 11.54
CA LYS A 98 49.47 -46.90 11.60
C LYS A 98 48.66 -46.38 10.42
N LYS A 99 47.99 -45.25 10.66
CA LYS A 99 47.25 -44.48 9.67
C LYS A 99 47.89 -43.12 9.54
N TYR A 100 48.14 -42.71 8.31
CA TYR A 100 48.81 -41.49 7.96
C TYR A 100 47.88 -40.57 7.20
N LEU A 101 48.02 -39.26 7.42
CA LEU A 101 47.38 -38.21 6.64
C LEU A 101 48.49 -37.39 6.02
N ALA A 102 48.47 -37.27 4.69
CA ALA A 102 49.45 -36.55 3.90
C ALA A 102 48.73 -35.41 3.15
N ILE A 103 48.99 -34.16 3.53
CA ILE A 103 48.37 -32.99 2.88
C ILE A 103 49.45 -32.31 2.04
N ALA A 104 49.21 -32.18 0.74
CA ALA A 104 50.06 -31.41 -0.16
C ALA A 104 49.65 -29.94 -0.11
N SER A 105 50.57 -29.03 0.18
CA SER A 105 50.31 -27.58 0.26
C SER A 105 51.45 -26.77 -0.37
N GLY A 106 51.28 -25.46 -0.46
CA GLY A 106 52.25 -24.55 -1.05
C GLY A 106 52.21 -24.53 -2.57
N THR A 107 53.18 -23.85 -3.17
CA THR A 107 53.26 -23.57 -4.61
C THR A 107 54.64 -23.98 -5.15
N ILE A 108 54.69 -24.45 -6.39
CA ILE A 108 55.92 -24.97 -7.01
C ILE A 108 56.96 -23.85 -7.15
N ASP A 109 56.54 -22.68 -7.61
CA ASP A 109 57.40 -21.50 -7.74
C ASP A 109 56.72 -20.25 -7.17
N GLY A 110 57.51 -19.19 -6.98
CA GLY A 110 57.03 -17.93 -6.39
C GLY A 110 56.53 -16.90 -7.40
N ASN A 111 56.43 -17.23 -8.69
CA ASN A 111 56.06 -16.25 -9.70
C ASN A 111 54.58 -15.88 -9.57
N GLY A 112 54.32 -14.71 -8.99
CA GLY A 112 52.96 -14.19 -8.82
C GLY A 112 52.21 -14.77 -7.62
N TYR A 113 52.92 -15.39 -6.67
CA TYR A 113 52.38 -15.81 -5.36
C TYR A 113 53.06 -15.03 -4.23
N ASN A 114 52.27 -14.39 -3.36
CA ASN A 114 52.77 -13.55 -2.28
C ASN A 114 51.94 -13.71 -0.99
N PRO A 115 52.54 -14.18 0.12
CA PRO A 115 53.91 -14.68 0.22
C PRO A 115 54.07 -16.03 -0.49
N TRP A 116 55.23 -16.25 -1.09
CA TRP A 116 55.56 -17.56 -1.66
C TRP A 116 55.89 -18.56 -0.54
N GLN A 117 55.21 -19.71 -0.56
CA GLN A 117 55.53 -20.87 0.25
C GLN A 117 55.86 -22.03 -0.69
N PRO A 118 57.02 -22.70 -0.54
CA PRO A 118 57.39 -23.81 -1.41
C PRO A 118 56.41 -24.98 -1.24
N PHE A 119 56.20 -25.74 -2.30
CA PHE A 119 55.41 -26.96 -2.25
C PHE A 119 55.99 -27.94 -1.21
N SER A 120 55.10 -28.52 -0.42
CA SER A 120 55.44 -29.48 0.63
C SER A 120 54.34 -30.53 0.81
N LEU A 121 54.72 -31.67 1.39
CA LEU A 121 53.79 -32.74 1.77
C LEU A 121 53.90 -32.96 3.28
N GLU A 122 52.96 -32.41 4.04
CA GLU A 122 52.93 -32.59 5.49
C GLU A 122 52.30 -33.94 5.83
N ILE A 123 53.02 -34.76 6.60
CA ILE A 123 52.59 -36.11 6.95
C ILE A 123 52.52 -36.26 8.47
N VAL A 124 51.37 -36.72 8.97
CA VAL A 124 51.17 -37.15 10.36
C VAL A 124 50.87 -38.65 10.42
N ASP A 125 51.26 -39.32 11.51
CA ASP A 125 51.19 -40.78 11.66
C ASP A 125 50.12 -41.28 12.65
N TYR A 126 49.29 -40.34 13.13
CA TYR A 126 48.20 -40.55 14.08
C TYR A 126 46.83 -40.23 13.46
N ALA A 127 46.70 -40.36 12.14
CA ALA A 127 45.45 -40.12 11.44
C ALA A 127 44.34 -41.11 11.89
N ARG A 128 43.09 -40.69 11.79
CA ARG A 128 41.92 -41.49 12.20
C ARG A 128 40.99 -41.65 11.00
N SER A 129 40.59 -42.88 10.70
CA SER A 129 39.55 -43.14 9.69
C SER A 129 38.14 -43.10 10.27
N GLN A 130 38.03 -43.19 11.60
CA GLN A 130 36.82 -43.16 12.41
C GLN A 130 37.15 -42.52 13.75
N SER A 131 36.14 -42.00 14.44
CA SER A 131 36.32 -41.41 15.77
C SER A 131 36.84 -42.45 16.79
N ALA A 132 37.67 -42.00 17.74
CA ALA A 132 38.07 -42.80 18.90
C ALA A 132 36.89 -43.09 19.83
N ASN A 133 35.88 -42.22 19.83
CA ASN A 133 34.63 -42.41 20.56
C ASN A 133 33.45 -42.43 19.58
N SER A 134 32.76 -43.57 19.49
CA SER A 134 31.63 -43.75 18.56
C SER A 134 30.42 -42.83 18.81
N THR A 135 30.41 -42.08 19.91
CA THR A 135 29.39 -41.06 20.22
C THR A 135 29.81 -39.63 19.87
N LYS A 136 31.04 -39.43 19.41
CA LYS A 136 31.66 -38.13 19.11
C LYS A 136 32.19 -38.10 17.67
N SER A 137 32.52 -36.91 17.20
CA SER A 137 33.19 -36.67 15.92
C SER A 137 34.61 -36.20 16.20
N ASP A 138 35.61 -36.79 15.55
CA ASP A 138 37.01 -36.42 15.74
C ASP A 138 37.48 -35.47 14.63
N ILE A 139 37.83 -34.23 14.99
CA ILE A 139 38.23 -33.20 14.02
C ILE A 139 39.68 -32.79 14.26
N ILE A 140 40.52 -32.92 13.24
CA ILE A 140 41.88 -32.33 13.23
C ILE A 140 41.87 -31.05 12.39
N PHE A 141 42.55 -30.01 12.85
CA PHE A 141 42.62 -28.74 12.12
C PHE A 141 43.94 -28.61 11.35
N TYR A 142 43.89 -28.06 10.15
CA TYR A 142 45.07 -27.81 9.32
C TYR A 142 45.01 -26.43 8.65
N HIS A 143 46.12 -25.70 8.64
CA HIS A 143 46.18 -24.40 7.96
C HIS A 143 47.00 -24.49 6.69
N GLY A 144 46.34 -24.43 5.54
CA GLY A 144 46.99 -24.57 4.24
C GLY A 144 46.92 -23.36 3.30
N SER A 145 46.37 -22.22 3.74
CA SER A 145 46.44 -20.95 2.99
C SER A 145 47.83 -20.35 3.14
N THR A 146 48.51 -19.97 2.08
CA THR A 146 49.89 -19.44 2.18
C THR A 146 49.94 -17.99 2.65
N ASP A 147 48.84 -17.26 2.47
CA ASP A 147 48.71 -15.81 2.65
C ASP A 147 47.76 -15.40 3.79
N LEU A 148 47.32 -16.36 4.61
CA LEU A 148 46.68 -16.08 5.89
C LEU A 148 47.75 -15.94 7.00
N PRO A 149 47.51 -15.10 8.02
CA PRO A 149 48.31 -15.11 9.23
C PRO A 149 48.09 -16.41 10.02
N THR A 150 48.91 -16.67 11.04
CA THR A 150 48.60 -17.73 12.03
C THR A 150 47.19 -17.52 12.57
N ILE A 151 46.34 -18.55 12.47
CA ILE A 151 44.93 -18.43 12.83
C ILE A 151 44.63 -19.03 14.20
N ARG A 152 43.63 -18.46 14.86
CA ARG A 152 42.94 -19.00 16.02
C ARG A 152 41.53 -19.42 15.59
N ILE A 153 41.09 -20.59 16.04
CA ILE A 153 39.75 -21.14 15.76
C ILE A 153 38.98 -21.15 17.07
N PHE A 154 38.00 -20.25 17.17
CA PHE A 154 37.17 -20.07 18.34
C PHE A 154 35.75 -20.55 18.08
N ASP A 155 35.24 -21.43 18.93
CA ASP A 155 33.83 -21.83 18.92
C ASP A 155 33.02 -20.77 19.67
N LYS A 156 32.36 -19.90 18.89
CA LYS A 156 31.55 -18.79 19.42
C LYS A 156 30.34 -19.29 20.21
N GLY A 157 29.79 -20.45 19.86
CA GLY A 157 28.60 -21.00 20.50
C GLY A 157 28.88 -21.49 21.93
N ASN A 158 30.02 -22.17 22.14
CA ASN A 158 30.41 -22.70 23.45
C ASN A 158 31.42 -21.82 24.20
N GLY A 159 31.91 -20.74 23.58
CA GLY A 159 32.89 -19.84 24.17
C GLY A 159 34.26 -20.49 24.38
N SER A 160 34.63 -21.48 23.57
CA SER A 160 35.84 -22.29 23.75
C SER A 160 36.80 -22.18 22.58
N VAL A 161 38.10 -22.21 22.87
CA VAL A 161 39.14 -22.28 21.83
C VAL A 161 39.30 -23.72 21.35
N LEU A 162 39.15 -23.94 20.06
CA LEU A 162 39.43 -25.24 19.43
C LEU A 162 40.91 -25.33 19.00
N SER A 163 41.47 -24.22 18.51
CA SER A 163 42.88 -24.08 18.17
C SER A 163 43.39 -22.66 18.44
N GLU A 164 44.51 -22.49 19.14
CA GLU A 164 45.00 -21.18 19.58
C GLU A 164 46.04 -20.55 18.62
N HIS A 165 46.93 -21.36 18.04
CA HIS A 165 48.08 -20.90 17.24
C HIS A 165 48.33 -21.83 16.05
N LEU A 166 47.37 -21.93 15.13
CA LEU A 166 47.51 -22.79 13.95
C LEU A 166 48.24 -22.02 12.84
N ALA A 167 49.55 -22.26 12.68
CA ALA A 167 50.34 -21.62 11.63
C ALA A 167 50.25 -22.39 10.30
N TYR A 168 50.66 -21.74 9.20
CA TYR A 168 50.75 -22.39 7.89
C TYR A 168 51.52 -23.73 7.95
N ALA A 169 50.99 -24.73 7.23
CA ALA A 169 51.50 -26.09 7.16
C ALA A 169 51.58 -26.82 8.52
N GLN A 170 50.77 -26.43 9.50
CA GLN A 170 50.66 -27.12 10.78
C GLN A 170 49.32 -27.81 10.97
N PHE A 171 49.36 -28.88 11.78
CA PHE A 171 48.18 -29.54 12.33
C PHE A 171 48.02 -29.15 13.80
N ASP A 172 46.78 -28.97 14.24
CA ASP A 172 46.41 -29.02 15.65
C ASP A 172 45.55 -30.25 15.87
N GLY A 173 46.03 -31.18 16.70
CA GLY A 173 45.58 -32.57 16.81
C GLY A 173 44.08 -32.77 17.00
N TYR A 174 43.62 -34.02 16.90
CA TYR A 174 42.20 -34.35 16.96
C TYR A 174 41.51 -33.82 18.22
N LYS A 175 40.43 -33.05 18.01
CA LYS A 175 39.47 -32.64 19.04
C LYS A 175 38.26 -33.56 18.95
N GLU A 176 37.86 -34.12 20.09
CA GLU A 176 36.62 -34.91 20.19
C GLU A 176 35.43 -33.96 20.39
N MET A 177 34.59 -33.82 19.37
CA MET A 177 33.47 -32.88 19.32
C MET A 177 32.13 -33.61 19.40
N ASN A 178 31.11 -32.96 19.95
CA ASN A 178 29.75 -33.50 19.94
C ASN A 178 29.18 -33.47 18.52
N PRO A 179 28.31 -34.42 18.15
CA PRO A 179 27.52 -34.31 16.91
C PRO A 179 26.50 -33.16 17.01
N ALA A 180 26.94 -31.95 16.72
CA ALA A 180 26.15 -30.71 16.78
C ALA A 180 26.63 -29.72 15.70
N THR A 181 25.90 -28.62 15.53
CA THR A 181 26.34 -27.51 14.70
C THR A 181 27.16 -26.52 15.53
N TYR A 182 28.29 -26.10 14.98
CA TYR A 182 29.25 -25.19 15.59
C TYR A 182 29.36 -23.91 14.77
N THR A 183 29.48 -22.76 15.43
CA THR A 183 29.77 -21.47 14.79
C THR A 183 31.22 -21.12 15.10
N LEU A 184 32.09 -21.29 14.11
CA LEU A 184 33.53 -21.11 14.26
C LEU A 184 33.92 -19.72 13.78
N GLU A 185 34.49 -18.94 14.68
CA GLU A 185 35.12 -17.67 14.36
C GLU A 185 36.62 -17.91 14.09
N ILE A 186 37.03 -17.61 12.86
CA ILE A 186 38.44 -17.66 12.45
C ILE A 186 39.03 -16.28 12.72
N GLN A 187 40.05 -16.25 13.55
CA GLN A 187 40.68 -15.02 14.03
C GLN A 187 42.17 -15.02 13.71
N ASP A 188 42.76 -13.85 13.58
CA ASP A 188 44.20 -13.69 13.67
C ASP A 188 44.66 -14.07 15.09
N SER A 189 45.61 -14.99 15.21
CA SER A 189 46.05 -15.52 16.51
C SER A 189 46.75 -14.47 17.39
N ALA A 190 47.46 -13.52 16.79
CA ALA A 190 48.22 -12.51 17.53
C ALA A 190 47.35 -11.37 18.06
N THR A 191 46.40 -10.92 17.26
CA THR A 191 45.52 -9.77 17.57
C THR A 191 44.14 -10.18 18.07
N GLN A 192 43.76 -11.45 17.89
CA GLN A 192 42.41 -11.98 18.10
C GLN A 192 41.35 -11.28 17.24
N ALA A 193 41.77 -10.50 16.24
CA ALA A 193 40.87 -9.86 15.31
C ALA A 193 40.18 -10.93 14.47
N LYS A 194 38.84 -10.88 14.43
CA LYS A 194 38.04 -11.72 13.56
C LYS A 194 38.41 -11.49 12.09
N LEU A 195 38.67 -12.59 11.38
CA LEU A 195 38.84 -12.61 9.93
C LEU A 195 37.51 -12.92 9.24
N PHE A 196 36.82 -13.99 9.66
CA PHE A 196 35.49 -14.38 9.17
C PHE A 196 34.89 -15.48 10.07
N THR A 197 33.61 -15.80 9.88
CA THR A 197 32.88 -16.83 10.64
C THR A 197 32.31 -17.88 9.69
N VAL A 198 32.38 -19.16 10.08
CA VAL A 198 31.82 -20.31 9.32
C VAL A 198 30.97 -21.20 10.21
N SER A 199 30.03 -21.92 9.61
CA SER A 199 29.26 -22.95 10.30
C SER A 199 29.78 -24.36 9.99
N LEU A 200 30.07 -25.13 11.03
CA LEU A 200 30.48 -26.54 10.94
C LEU A 200 29.36 -27.44 11.48
N ASP A 201 28.69 -28.18 10.60
CA ASP A 201 27.66 -29.13 11.00
C ASP A 201 28.22 -30.55 11.18
N LEU A 202 28.28 -31.03 12.43
CA LEU A 202 28.74 -32.38 12.78
C LEU A 202 27.58 -33.33 13.11
N THR A 203 26.32 -32.93 12.95
CA THR A 203 25.15 -33.75 13.34
C THR A 203 25.11 -35.11 12.64
N ALA A 204 25.53 -35.18 11.37
CA ALA A 204 25.63 -36.41 10.58
C ALA A 204 27.01 -37.10 10.70
N MET A 205 27.93 -36.58 11.51
CA MET A 205 29.32 -37.02 11.59
C MET A 205 29.63 -37.88 12.83
N GLN A 206 28.61 -38.32 13.58
CA GLN A 206 28.80 -39.16 14.75
C GLN A 206 29.63 -40.41 14.43
N GLY A 207 30.68 -40.66 15.22
CA GLY A 207 31.58 -41.79 15.05
C GLY A 207 32.59 -41.62 13.90
N LYS A 208 32.54 -40.52 13.14
CA LYS A 208 33.46 -40.23 12.04
C LYS A 208 34.64 -39.37 12.50
N ALA A 209 35.71 -39.42 11.72
CA ALA A 209 36.85 -38.52 11.85
C ALA A 209 37.03 -37.72 10.55
N GLY A 210 37.59 -36.51 10.62
CA GLY A 210 37.87 -35.71 9.43
C GLY A 210 38.81 -34.54 9.71
N VAL A 211 39.17 -33.82 8.64
CA VAL A 211 40.04 -32.63 8.71
C VAL A 211 39.19 -31.40 8.47
N VAL A 212 39.38 -30.34 9.26
CA VAL A 212 38.92 -29.00 8.90
C VAL A 212 40.14 -28.19 8.49
N MET A 213 40.18 -27.75 7.23
CA MET A 213 41.36 -27.07 6.68
C MET A 213 41.05 -25.71 6.07
N ALA A 214 41.97 -24.76 6.25
CA ALA A 214 42.01 -23.52 5.46
C ALA A 214 42.66 -23.79 4.10
N SER A 215 41.99 -23.42 3.01
CA SER A 215 42.41 -23.74 1.64
C SER A 215 42.13 -22.60 0.66
N GLY A 216 43.08 -22.28 -0.22
CA GLY A 216 42.99 -21.17 -1.18
C GLY A 216 43.77 -19.94 -0.72
N PHE A 217 43.44 -18.77 -1.28
CA PHE A 217 44.13 -17.50 -1.01
C PHE A 217 43.19 -16.44 -0.41
N ALA A 218 43.62 -15.79 0.67
CA ALA A 218 42.94 -14.64 1.26
C ALA A 218 42.95 -13.44 0.30
N ASN A 219 44.01 -13.29 -0.49
CA ASN A 219 44.12 -12.28 -1.55
C ASN A 219 44.45 -12.94 -2.90
N PRO A 220 43.44 -13.42 -3.64
CA PRO A 220 43.62 -14.01 -4.98
C PRO A 220 44.36 -13.10 -5.97
N GLY A 221 44.12 -11.78 -5.93
CA GLY A 221 44.74 -10.83 -6.85
C GLY A 221 46.26 -10.78 -6.74
N ASN A 222 46.79 -11.05 -5.54
CA ASN A 222 48.23 -11.14 -5.28
C ASN A 222 48.81 -12.55 -5.50
N ASN A 223 47.97 -13.52 -5.86
CA ASN A 223 48.28 -14.94 -5.96
C ASN A 223 47.79 -15.53 -7.29
N ASN A 224 48.17 -14.90 -8.41
CA ASN A 224 47.82 -15.27 -9.79
C ASN A 224 46.32 -15.44 -10.08
N GLY A 225 45.43 -14.84 -9.28
CA GLY A 225 43.98 -15.05 -9.42
C GLY A 225 43.54 -16.46 -9.02
N GLY A 226 44.31 -17.15 -8.18
CA GLY A 226 43.99 -18.48 -7.66
C GLY A 226 42.68 -18.52 -6.87
N GLN A 227 42.23 -19.73 -6.51
CA GLN A 227 40.94 -19.88 -5.83
C GLN A 227 40.90 -19.16 -4.48
N SER A 228 39.82 -18.42 -4.23
CA SER A 228 39.60 -17.71 -2.97
C SER A 228 39.61 -18.65 -1.77
N LEU A 229 40.07 -18.12 -0.66
CA LEU A 229 40.09 -18.76 0.64
C LEU A 229 38.70 -19.28 1.02
N GLY A 230 38.69 -20.49 1.56
CA GLY A 230 37.58 -21.04 2.32
C GLY A 230 38.07 -22.00 3.40
N ILE A 231 37.16 -22.37 4.29
CA ILE A 231 37.37 -23.46 5.24
C ILE A 231 36.63 -24.68 4.72
N PHE A 232 37.29 -25.83 4.72
CA PHE A 232 36.79 -27.05 4.12
C PHE A 232 36.81 -28.19 5.12
N TYR A 233 35.74 -28.99 5.15
CA TYR A 233 35.73 -30.29 5.79
C TYR A 233 36.18 -31.37 4.80
N VAL A 234 37.23 -32.09 5.16
CA VAL A 234 37.79 -33.20 4.39
C VAL A 234 37.36 -34.52 5.04
N PRO A 235 36.58 -35.35 4.32
CA PRO A 235 36.10 -36.63 4.84
C PRO A 235 37.21 -37.70 4.89
N SER A 236 37.22 -38.52 5.94
CA SER A 236 38.15 -39.67 6.05
C SER A 236 37.89 -40.78 5.03
N GLU A 237 36.69 -40.79 4.44
CA GLU A 237 36.24 -41.68 3.37
C GLU A 237 36.64 -41.18 1.96
N GLY A 238 37.36 -40.05 1.85
CA GLY A 238 37.80 -39.51 0.57
C GLY A 238 36.71 -38.77 -0.23
N GLY A 239 37.08 -38.23 -1.38
CA GLY A 239 36.24 -37.38 -2.22
C GLY A 239 36.61 -35.89 -2.16
N MET A 240 35.80 -35.04 -2.76
CA MET A 240 36.00 -33.58 -2.71
C MET A 240 35.71 -33.06 -1.30
N ALA A 241 36.57 -32.16 -0.81
CA ALA A 241 36.33 -31.46 0.43
C ALA A 241 35.09 -30.55 0.31
N VAL A 242 34.33 -30.45 1.40
CA VAL A 242 33.08 -29.68 1.45
C VAL A 242 33.37 -28.32 2.06
N GLN A 243 33.10 -27.24 1.32
CA GLN A 243 33.26 -25.88 1.85
C GLN A 243 32.24 -25.63 2.97
N LEU A 244 32.71 -25.13 4.11
CA LEU A 244 31.85 -24.69 5.20
C LEU A 244 31.19 -23.36 4.81
N PRO A 245 29.86 -23.22 5.02
CA PRO A 245 29.17 -21.98 4.71
C PRO A 245 29.65 -20.85 5.63
N LEU A 246 29.86 -19.67 5.05
CA LEU A 246 30.11 -18.44 5.79
C LEU A 246 28.86 -18.06 6.58
N VAL A 247 29.06 -17.58 7.80
CA VAL A 247 28.02 -16.95 8.62
C VAL A 247 28.23 -15.44 8.48
N PRO A 248 27.29 -14.70 7.86
CA PRO A 248 27.37 -13.25 7.76
C PRO A 248 27.44 -12.61 9.14
N ASP A 249 28.06 -11.44 9.21
CA ASP A 249 28.04 -10.65 10.43
C ASP A 249 26.61 -10.19 10.72
N PRO A 250 26.18 -10.21 12.00
CA PRO A 250 24.87 -9.70 12.37
C PRO A 250 24.85 -8.18 12.13
N LEU A 251 23.82 -7.70 11.44
CA LEU A 251 23.64 -6.29 11.09
C LEU A 251 22.25 -5.82 11.50
N ALA A 252 22.19 -4.64 12.10
CA ALA A 252 20.95 -3.90 12.33
C ALA A 252 21.00 -2.59 11.54
N SER A 253 19.86 -1.93 11.38
CA SER A 253 19.77 -0.63 10.72
C SER A 253 19.22 0.43 11.66
N ILE A 254 19.88 1.59 11.73
CA ILE A 254 19.43 2.72 12.56
C ILE A 254 19.15 3.95 11.68
N GLN A 255 18.06 4.65 12.00
CA GLN A 255 17.84 6.04 11.63
C GLN A 255 17.91 6.94 12.88
N PHE A 256 18.66 8.04 12.79
CA PHE A 256 18.67 9.10 13.80
C PHE A 256 17.78 10.27 13.37
N ILE A 257 16.99 10.81 14.30
CA ILE A 257 16.16 12.01 14.08
C ILE A 257 16.56 13.06 15.11
N HIS A 258 16.98 14.25 14.66
CA HIS A 258 17.27 15.36 15.56
C HIS A 258 16.04 16.23 15.80
N ASN A 259 15.47 16.11 17.00
CA ASN A 259 14.28 16.86 17.39
C ASN A 259 14.47 17.81 18.59
N SER A 260 15.66 17.85 19.19
CA SER A 260 15.96 18.87 20.21
C SER A 260 15.92 20.28 19.61
N ALA A 261 14.98 21.10 20.08
CA ALA A 261 14.81 22.49 19.64
C ALA A 261 15.73 23.48 20.37
N ASP A 262 16.72 22.97 21.11
CA ASP A 262 17.67 23.80 21.85
C ASP A 262 18.66 24.50 20.90
N LEU A 263 18.67 25.83 20.93
CA LEU A 263 19.49 26.69 20.09
C LEU A 263 21.02 26.49 20.29
N SER A 264 21.45 25.91 21.41
CA SER A 264 22.87 25.57 21.63
C SER A 264 23.33 24.36 20.82
N ILE A 265 22.39 23.55 20.32
CA ILE A 265 22.63 22.31 19.54
C ILE A 265 21.73 22.28 18.31
N THR A 266 21.82 23.31 17.46
CA THR A 266 21.14 23.34 16.16
C THR A 266 21.73 22.35 15.15
N GLN A 267 22.94 21.86 15.42
CA GLN A 267 23.61 20.77 14.72
C GLN A 267 24.37 19.92 15.75
N LEU A 268 24.48 18.62 15.48
CA LEU A 268 25.24 17.69 16.31
C LEU A 268 25.93 16.60 15.47
N ASP A 269 26.91 15.94 16.07
CA ASP A 269 27.49 14.71 15.54
C ASP A 269 26.91 13.50 16.30
N VAL A 270 26.76 12.38 15.57
CA VAL A 270 26.33 11.09 16.14
C VAL A 270 27.47 10.09 16.00
N TRP A 271 27.86 9.47 17.11
CA TRP A 271 28.86 8.40 17.16
C TRP A 271 28.23 7.08 17.55
N VAL A 272 28.64 6.00 16.87
CA VAL A 272 28.26 4.62 17.18
C VAL A 272 29.54 3.84 17.47
N GLY A 273 29.77 3.52 18.75
CA GLY A 273 31.09 3.10 19.23
C GLY A 273 32.13 4.18 18.95
N ASP A 274 33.25 3.80 18.33
CA ASP A 274 34.35 4.71 17.99
C ASP A 274 34.22 5.32 16.58
N LYS A 275 33.12 5.05 15.87
CA LYS A 275 32.89 5.55 14.51
C LYS A 275 31.91 6.73 14.54
N LYS A 276 32.31 7.86 13.94
CA LYS A 276 31.38 8.95 13.64
C LYS A 276 30.41 8.47 12.55
N PHE A 277 29.15 8.33 12.92
CA PHE A 277 28.09 7.78 12.07
C PHE A 277 27.37 8.87 11.27
N ALA A 278 27.12 10.02 11.88
CA ALA A 278 26.60 11.21 11.20
C ALA A 278 27.36 12.45 11.68
N SER A 279 27.60 13.39 10.77
CA SER A 279 28.23 14.67 11.09
C SER A 279 27.31 15.82 10.77
N ASN A 280 27.25 16.80 11.67
CA ASN A 280 26.44 18.01 11.55
C ASN A 280 24.97 17.72 11.19
N LEU A 281 24.36 16.71 11.83
CA LEU A 281 22.93 16.45 11.72
C LEU A 281 22.17 17.66 12.27
N HIS A 282 21.30 18.28 11.48
CA HIS A 282 20.63 19.53 11.83
C HIS A 282 19.37 19.27 12.66
N PHE A 283 19.04 20.15 13.61
CA PHE A 283 17.67 20.24 14.14
C PHE A 283 16.72 20.39 12.98
N ARG A 284 15.69 19.53 12.90
CA ARG A 284 14.92 19.47 11.65
C ARG A 284 15.15 18.28 10.76
N SER A 285 16.07 17.37 11.06
CA SER A 285 16.55 16.41 10.05
C SER A 285 16.72 14.99 10.60
N ALA A 286 16.79 14.04 9.67
CA ALA A 286 17.04 12.65 9.94
C ALA A 286 18.15 12.07 9.04
N THR A 287 18.86 11.05 9.51
CA THR A 287 19.69 10.21 8.64
C THR A 287 18.82 9.25 7.84
N SER A 288 19.32 8.65 6.76
CA SER A 288 18.71 7.42 6.24
C SER A 288 18.92 6.28 7.23
N PHE A 289 18.12 5.21 7.11
CA PHE A 289 18.50 3.93 7.72
C PHE A 289 19.86 3.48 7.18
N THR A 290 20.79 3.21 8.08
CA THR A 290 22.14 2.77 7.73
C THR A 290 22.53 1.58 8.61
N GLU A 291 23.15 0.57 7.98
CA GLU A 291 23.56 -0.66 8.65
C GLU A 291 24.73 -0.45 9.62
N PHE A 292 24.73 -1.21 10.70
CA PHE A 292 25.80 -1.25 11.69
C PHE A 292 25.83 -2.63 12.39
N PRO A 293 26.94 -3.00 13.04
CA PRO A 293 27.06 -4.29 13.72
C PRO A 293 25.99 -4.49 14.81
N ALA A 294 25.30 -5.64 14.76
CA ALA A 294 24.33 -6.07 15.75
C ALA A 294 24.88 -7.15 16.70
N ASP A 295 24.07 -7.55 17.67
CA ASP A 295 24.37 -8.52 18.74
C ASP A 295 25.62 -8.21 19.57
N VAL A 296 26.07 -6.95 19.53
CA VAL A 296 27.18 -6.41 20.32
C VAL A 296 26.70 -5.18 21.08
N SER A 297 27.05 -5.12 22.37
CA SER A 297 26.75 -3.96 23.21
C SER A 297 27.49 -2.73 22.69
N THR A 298 26.73 -1.77 22.16
CA THR A 298 27.24 -0.59 21.48
C THR A 298 26.78 0.67 22.19
N THR A 299 27.70 1.60 22.41
CA THR A 299 27.38 2.93 22.95
C THR A 299 27.16 3.92 21.81
N ILE A 300 26.00 4.55 21.81
CA ILE A 300 25.65 5.69 20.96
C ILE A 300 25.94 6.96 21.75
N ALA A 301 26.71 7.88 21.17
CA ALA A 301 27.10 9.14 21.79
C ALA A 301 26.69 10.33 20.92
N ILE A 302 25.93 11.26 21.51
CA ILE A 302 25.55 12.53 20.90
C ILE A 302 26.55 13.59 21.31
N LYS A 303 27.14 14.27 20.32
CA LYS A 303 28.25 15.20 20.49
C LYS A 303 27.96 16.54 19.84
N PRO A 304 28.56 17.65 20.30
CA PRO A 304 28.53 18.90 19.57
C PRO A 304 29.06 18.71 18.14
N ALA A 305 28.53 19.49 17.19
CA ALA A 305 29.01 19.52 15.81
C ALA A 305 30.53 19.73 15.74
N GLY A 306 31.22 18.99 14.86
CA GLY A 306 32.67 19.07 14.69
C GLY A 306 33.51 18.29 15.70
N SER A 307 32.89 17.46 16.55
CA SER A 307 33.59 16.57 17.49
C SER A 307 34.58 15.63 16.80
N THR A 308 35.67 15.24 17.48
CA THR A 308 36.67 14.31 16.94
C THR A 308 36.77 12.99 17.71
N SER A 309 36.01 12.85 18.80
CA SER A 309 35.97 11.67 19.67
C SER A 309 34.57 11.51 20.29
N PRO A 310 34.14 10.26 20.59
CA PRO A 310 32.88 9.98 21.29
C PRO A 310 32.90 10.29 22.80
N GLU A 311 34.08 10.56 23.40
CA GLU A 311 34.21 10.79 24.85
C GLU A 311 33.45 12.03 25.33
N ASN A 312 32.95 12.02 26.58
CA ASN A 312 32.17 13.12 27.18
C ASN A 312 30.94 13.56 26.33
N PRO A 313 29.96 12.66 26.12
CA PRO A 313 28.78 12.96 25.31
C PRO A 313 27.81 13.93 25.99
N LEU A 314 27.03 14.65 25.18
CA LEU A 314 25.88 15.44 25.64
C LEU A 314 24.74 14.54 26.11
N ALA A 315 24.55 13.42 25.41
CA ALA A 315 23.63 12.34 25.76
C ALA A 315 24.18 11.02 25.21
N SER A 316 23.93 9.91 25.89
CA SER A 316 24.34 8.58 25.42
C SER A 316 23.31 7.50 25.70
N LEU A 317 23.39 6.43 24.92
CA LEU A 317 22.61 5.21 25.09
C LEU A 317 23.54 4.02 24.82
N THR A 318 23.68 3.11 25.78
CA THR A 318 24.34 1.81 25.55
C THR A 318 23.28 0.75 25.35
N TYR A 319 23.33 0.03 24.23
CA TYR A 319 22.33 -0.96 23.87
C TYR A 319 22.91 -2.10 23.01
N THR A 320 22.31 -3.29 23.12
CA THR A 320 22.61 -4.42 22.23
C THR A 320 21.46 -4.53 21.22
N PHE A 321 21.72 -4.12 19.99
CA PHE A 321 20.74 -4.15 18.91
C PHE A 321 20.68 -5.55 18.32
N ALA A 322 19.47 -6.04 18.02
CA ALA A 322 19.27 -7.38 17.50
C ALA A 322 19.51 -7.43 15.99
N ASP A 323 20.06 -8.54 15.52
CA ASP A 323 20.27 -8.80 14.09
C ASP A 323 18.98 -8.62 13.26
N GLN A 324 19.13 -8.08 12.05
CA GLN A 324 18.10 -7.85 11.04
C GLN A 324 16.94 -6.95 11.49
N GLN A 325 17.13 -6.12 12.52
CA GLN A 325 16.12 -5.19 13.00
C GLN A 325 16.42 -3.73 12.62
N ASN A 326 15.34 -2.96 12.46
CA ASN A 326 15.40 -1.52 12.23
C ASN A 326 15.06 -0.75 13.52
N TYR A 327 15.79 0.33 13.77
CA TYR A 327 15.62 1.18 14.94
C TYR A 327 15.56 2.66 14.56
N ILE A 328 14.72 3.42 15.27
CA ILE A 328 14.73 4.88 15.22
C ILE A 328 15.22 5.39 16.57
N LEU A 329 16.20 6.30 16.56
CA LEU A 329 16.63 7.02 17.75
C LEU A 329 16.36 8.51 17.58
N ILE A 330 15.42 9.02 18.35
CA ILE A 330 15.04 10.44 18.35
C ILE A 330 15.84 11.16 19.43
N ILE A 331 16.68 12.09 19.01
CA ILE A 331 17.46 12.96 19.90
C ILE A 331 16.54 14.10 20.34
N ASN A 332 16.13 14.09 21.60
CA ASN A 332 15.08 14.98 22.11
C ASN A 332 15.39 15.50 23.51
N GLY A 333 14.82 16.64 23.89
CA GLY A 333 15.09 17.32 25.17
C GLY A 333 16.00 18.54 25.02
N ILE A 334 16.49 19.07 26.14
CA ILE A 334 17.24 20.33 26.24
C ILE A 334 18.65 20.03 26.78
N SER A 335 19.68 20.57 26.13
CA SER A 335 21.09 20.45 26.56
C SER A 335 21.53 21.62 27.42
N SER A 336 20.89 22.77 27.27
CA SER A 336 21.18 24.01 27.98
C SER A 336 20.72 23.96 29.43
N THR A 337 21.49 24.59 30.32
CA THR A 337 21.19 24.65 31.75
C THR A 337 20.24 25.79 32.15
N SER A 338 19.90 26.69 31.21
CA SER A 338 18.99 27.82 31.43
C SER A 338 18.33 28.26 30.12
N GLY A 339 17.30 29.11 30.21
CA GLY A 339 16.61 29.70 29.05
C GLY A 339 15.41 28.90 28.53
N TYR A 340 15.15 27.72 29.08
CA TYR A 340 14.04 26.84 28.71
C TYR A 340 13.14 26.54 29.89
N ASN A 341 11.86 26.30 29.62
CA ASN A 341 10.87 25.91 30.62
C ASN A 341 9.75 25.11 29.95
N PRO A 342 9.61 23.79 30.27
CA PRO A 342 10.47 23.00 31.16
C PRO A 342 11.82 22.63 30.51
N THR A 343 12.76 22.12 31.30
CA THR A 343 14.12 21.71 30.89
C THR A 343 14.35 20.19 31.02
N PRO A 344 13.57 19.33 30.34
CA PRO A 344 13.87 17.90 30.33
C PRO A 344 15.25 17.67 29.70
N PRO A 345 16.08 16.78 30.26
CA PRO A 345 17.44 16.57 29.77
C PRO A 345 17.45 16.03 28.34
N LEU A 346 18.50 16.36 27.58
CA LEU A 346 18.75 15.75 26.28
C LEU A 346 18.93 14.24 26.42
N THR A 347 18.17 13.46 25.64
CA THR A 347 18.19 12.00 25.64
C THR A 347 18.05 11.45 24.22
N LEU A 348 18.31 10.15 24.06
CA LEU A 348 17.95 9.40 22.86
C LEU A 348 16.73 8.53 23.16
N VAL A 349 15.59 8.84 22.56
CA VAL A 349 14.39 8.01 22.66
C VAL A 349 14.43 6.95 21.57
N LYS A 350 14.56 5.69 21.98
CA LYS A 350 14.68 4.54 21.08
C LYS A 350 13.31 3.95 20.75
N LYS A 351 13.07 3.64 19.48
CA LYS A 351 11.98 2.79 19.00
C LYS A 351 12.52 1.52 18.34
N ASP A 352 12.01 0.38 18.78
CA ASP A 352 12.30 -0.94 18.23
C ASP A 352 11.30 -1.30 17.10
N ASN A 353 11.66 -2.30 16.28
CA ASN A 353 10.82 -2.86 15.21
C ASN A 353 10.33 -1.79 14.21
N CYS A 354 11.21 -0.88 13.80
CA CYS A 354 10.86 0.17 12.86
C CYS A 354 10.73 -0.36 11.44
N ARG A 355 10.09 0.42 10.56
CA ARG A 355 9.84 0.04 9.17
C ARG A 355 10.37 1.11 8.24
N GLN A 356 10.85 0.69 7.08
CA GLN A 356 11.24 1.60 6.00
C GLN A 356 10.13 1.74 4.95
N ASN A 357 9.29 0.70 4.83
CA ASN A 357 8.16 0.61 3.92
C ASN A 357 6.89 0.24 4.70
N ALA A 358 5.73 0.61 4.17
CA ALA A 358 4.45 0.22 4.74
C ALA A 358 4.27 -1.30 4.68
N LEU A 359 3.60 -1.86 5.69
CA LEU A 359 3.28 -3.30 5.72
C LEU A 359 2.25 -3.68 4.64
N THR A 360 1.29 -2.80 4.39
CA THR A 360 0.21 -3.01 3.41
C THR A 360 0.48 -2.22 2.14
N ALA A 361 0.49 -2.89 0.99
CA ALA A 361 0.63 -2.24 -0.31
C ALA A 361 -0.50 -1.23 -0.56
N GLY A 362 -0.16 -0.06 -1.13
CA GLY A 362 -1.06 1.04 -1.40
C GLY A 362 -1.34 1.97 -0.23
N GLN A 363 -0.79 1.70 0.96
CA GLN A 363 -0.99 2.47 2.19
C GLN A 363 0.30 3.14 2.67
N THR A 364 0.17 3.99 3.69
CA THR A 364 1.27 4.64 4.40
C THR A 364 1.22 4.23 5.88
N ASP A 365 2.32 3.71 6.40
CA ASP A 365 2.47 3.39 7.82
C ASP A 365 2.95 4.65 8.56
N VAL A 366 2.24 5.05 9.63
CA VAL A 366 2.53 6.26 10.40
C VAL A 366 2.85 5.93 11.85
N LEU A 367 4.07 6.22 12.27
CA LEU A 367 4.48 6.21 13.67
C LEU A 367 4.38 7.63 14.24
N ILE A 368 3.73 7.81 15.39
CA ILE A 368 3.48 9.14 15.97
C ILE A 368 4.28 9.31 17.26
N PHE A 369 5.06 10.40 17.33
CA PHE A 369 5.92 10.73 18.48
C PHE A 369 5.68 12.16 19.00
N HIS A 370 5.68 12.34 20.31
CA HIS A 370 5.57 13.68 20.91
C HIS A 370 6.91 14.19 21.43
N GLY A 371 7.52 15.11 20.69
CA GLY A 371 8.82 15.65 21.03
C GLY A 371 8.86 17.07 21.61
N SER A 372 7.76 17.84 21.57
CA SER A 372 7.71 19.21 22.12
C SER A 372 7.81 19.19 23.65
N THR A 373 8.80 19.87 24.23
CA THR A 373 9.08 19.78 25.69
C THR A 373 8.08 20.53 26.56
N ASP A 374 7.47 21.60 26.03
CA ASP A 374 6.56 22.49 26.75
C ASP A 374 5.09 22.36 26.33
N ALA A 375 4.78 21.47 25.39
CA ALA A 375 3.40 21.19 25.02
C ALA A 375 2.74 20.28 26.09
N PRO A 376 1.43 20.46 26.35
CA PRO A 376 0.69 19.57 27.24
C PRO A 376 0.58 18.15 26.65
N THR A 377 -0.01 17.22 27.39
CA THR A 377 -0.48 15.96 26.79
C THR A 377 -1.54 16.26 25.74
N ILE A 378 -1.39 15.71 24.54
CA ILE A 378 -2.23 16.00 23.39
C ILE A 378 -2.87 14.73 22.81
N ASN A 379 -3.98 14.93 22.11
CA ASN A 379 -4.55 13.95 21.21
C ASN A 379 -4.34 14.41 19.77
N ILE A 380 -4.21 13.46 18.83
CA ILE A 380 -4.24 13.73 17.39
C ILE A 380 -5.50 13.10 16.80
N TYR A 381 -6.34 13.92 16.17
CA TYR A 381 -7.56 13.50 15.50
C TYR A 381 -7.47 13.78 14.01
N GLU A 382 -7.89 12.84 13.17
CA GLU A 382 -8.22 13.09 11.77
C GLU A 382 -9.64 13.66 11.68
N THR A 383 -9.79 14.78 10.98
CA THR A 383 -11.05 15.55 10.90
C THR A 383 -11.49 15.87 9.48
N GLY A 384 -10.71 15.52 8.46
CA GLY A 384 -11.02 15.76 7.06
C GLY A 384 -11.82 14.63 6.41
N GLN A 385 -11.44 13.37 6.65
CA GLN A 385 -12.03 12.16 6.05
C GLN A 385 -12.90 11.37 7.04
N GLY A 386 -12.94 11.77 8.31
CA GLY A 386 -13.79 11.18 9.35
C GLY A 386 -13.21 9.94 10.01
N ILE A 387 -11.89 9.74 9.99
CA ILE A 387 -11.24 8.61 10.69
C ILE A 387 -11.33 8.79 12.21
N GLY A 388 -11.24 10.03 12.71
CA GLY A 388 -11.28 10.33 14.13
C GLY A 388 -9.92 10.13 14.81
N LEU A 389 -9.91 9.58 16.02
CA LEU A 389 -8.71 9.53 16.88
C LEU A 389 -7.57 8.71 16.26
N LEU A 390 -6.42 9.35 16.03
CA LEU A 390 -5.19 8.74 15.53
C LEU A 390 -4.14 8.50 16.62
N ALA A 391 -4.08 9.40 17.60
CA ALA A 391 -3.23 9.25 18.78
C ALA A 391 -3.94 9.78 20.03
N ASP A 392 -4.06 8.93 21.04
CA ASP A 392 -4.69 9.22 22.32
C ASP A 392 -3.66 9.47 23.42
N ASN A 393 -3.94 10.44 24.29
CA ASN A 393 -3.21 10.77 25.50
C ASN A 393 -1.68 10.81 25.33
N LEU A 394 -1.22 11.35 24.20
CA LEU A 394 0.18 11.35 23.82
C LEU A 394 0.95 12.39 24.63
N SER A 395 1.85 11.92 25.48
CA SER A 395 2.68 12.75 26.37
C SER A 395 4.11 12.89 25.85
N TYR A 396 4.80 13.96 26.27
CA TYR A 396 6.20 14.22 25.91
C TYR A 396 7.10 13.00 26.07
N GLY A 397 7.94 12.74 25.07
CA GLY A 397 8.93 11.67 25.06
C GLY A 397 8.38 10.29 24.71
N ASN A 398 7.08 10.17 24.43
CA ASN A 398 6.44 8.89 24.12
C ASN A 398 6.01 8.78 22.66
N PHE A 399 6.01 7.53 22.18
CA PHE A 399 5.28 7.14 20.97
C PHE A 399 3.84 6.81 21.35
N HIS A 400 2.90 7.07 20.44
CA HIS A 400 1.49 6.78 20.72
C HIS A 400 1.22 5.29 20.91
N ALA A 401 1.79 4.45 20.06
CA ALA A 401 1.56 3.02 20.08
C ALA A 401 2.89 2.24 19.96
N ALA A 402 2.83 0.96 20.34
CA ALA A 402 3.94 0.04 20.14
C ALA A 402 4.23 -0.22 18.65
N ASP A 403 3.26 0.02 17.77
CA ASP A 403 3.36 -0.19 16.33
C ASP A 403 2.81 0.99 15.51
N TYR A 404 2.98 0.95 14.19
CA TYR A 404 2.54 1.97 13.24
C TYR A 404 1.03 1.94 13.02
N SER A 405 0.43 3.11 12.82
CA SER A 405 -0.95 3.26 12.31
C SER A 405 -0.93 3.15 10.79
N ASN A 406 -1.65 2.18 10.23
CA ASN A 406 -1.75 1.99 8.78
C ASN A 406 -2.90 2.87 8.23
N LEU A 407 -2.56 3.84 7.38
CA LEU A 407 -3.52 4.77 6.77
C LEU A 407 -3.53 4.59 5.25
N ALA A 408 -4.71 4.69 4.64
CA ALA A 408 -4.79 4.84 3.18
C ALA A 408 -3.97 6.07 2.75
N THR A 409 -3.20 5.96 1.67
CA THR A 409 -2.43 7.11 1.17
C THR A 409 -3.36 8.11 0.50
N ALA A 410 -3.86 9.06 1.30
CA ALA A 410 -4.75 10.14 0.92
C ALA A 410 -4.33 11.45 1.62
N ASP A 411 -4.96 12.56 1.24
CA ASP A 411 -4.73 13.83 1.91
C ASP A 411 -5.78 14.03 3.02
N TYR A 412 -5.29 14.26 4.23
CA TYR A 412 -6.08 14.38 5.45
C TYR A 412 -5.97 15.77 6.07
N VAL A 413 -6.84 16.04 7.04
CA VAL A 413 -6.68 17.13 7.99
C VAL A 413 -6.57 16.51 9.38
N ILE A 414 -5.55 16.92 10.14
CA ILE A 414 -5.37 16.46 11.53
C ILE A 414 -5.40 17.63 12.50
N ASP A 415 -6.12 17.44 13.60
CA ASP A 415 -6.19 18.36 14.74
C ASP A 415 -5.31 17.84 15.88
N VAL A 416 -4.52 18.74 16.47
CA VAL A 416 -3.89 18.55 17.76
C VAL A 416 -4.84 19.11 18.81
N LYS A 417 -5.35 18.25 19.68
CA LYS A 417 -6.33 18.62 20.72
C LYS A 417 -5.77 18.44 22.12
N THR A 418 -6.38 19.13 23.09
CA THR A 418 -6.17 18.89 24.52
C THR A 418 -6.50 17.44 24.89
N GLN A 419 -5.96 16.99 26.01
CA GLN A 419 -6.12 15.62 26.50
C GLN A 419 -7.59 15.18 26.66
N ASP A 420 -8.49 16.09 27.05
CA ASP A 420 -9.92 15.84 27.15
C ASP A 420 -10.65 15.79 25.80
N GLY A 421 -9.95 16.09 24.70
CA GLY A 421 -10.48 16.17 23.35
C GLY A 421 -11.38 17.39 23.07
N ALA A 422 -11.56 18.28 24.06
CA ALA A 422 -12.55 19.37 23.99
C ALA A 422 -12.04 20.57 23.19
N THR A 423 -10.74 20.88 23.26
CA THR A 423 -10.17 22.08 22.62
C THR A 423 -9.18 21.70 21.54
N THR A 424 -9.37 22.21 20.32
CA THR A 424 -8.36 22.14 19.25
C THR A 424 -7.30 23.22 19.48
N LEU A 425 -6.05 22.80 19.63
CA LEU A 425 -4.87 23.66 19.81
C LEU A 425 -4.28 24.08 18.46
N TYR A 426 -4.18 23.14 17.53
CA TYR A 426 -3.64 23.35 16.18
C TYR A 426 -4.37 22.46 15.19
N SER A 427 -4.42 22.88 13.93
CA SER A 427 -4.91 22.07 12.82
C SER A 427 -3.89 22.10 11.68
N TYR A 428 -3.65 20.95 11.05
CA TYR A 428 -2.66 20.77 9.98
C TYR A 428 -3.24 19.99 8.82
N ASN A 429 -2.83 20.35 7.60
CA ASN A 429 -2.95 19.44 6.47
C ASN A 429 -1.96 18.30 6.65
N PHE A 430 -2.40 17.06 6.42
CA PHE A 430 -1.57 15.87 6.46
C PHE A 430 -1.62 15.17 5.09
N PRO A 431 -0.89 15.70 4.09
CA PRO A 431 -1.10 15.36 2.69
C PRO A 431 -0.26 14.15 2.25
N LEU A 432 -0.64 12.95 2.67
CA LEU A 432 0.16 11.74 2.37
C LEU A 432 0.23 11.44 0.86
N ALA A 433 -0.87 11.69 0.13
CA ALA A 433 -0.91 11.47 -1.32
C ALA A 433 -0.14 12.57 -2.06
N ALA A 434 -0.31 13.84 -1.71
CA ALA A 434 0.41 14.92 -2.38
C ALA A 434 1.93 14.85 -2.14
N LEU A 435 2.36 14.25 -1.02
CA LEU A 435 3.78 13.98 -0.72
C LEU A 435 4.30 12.68 -1.36
N GLY A 436 3.44 11.88 -2.01
CA GLY A 436 3.82 10.64 -2.68
C GLY A 436 4.24 9.52 -1.73
N LEU A 437 3.70 9.47 -0.51
CA LEU A 437 4.12 8.54 0.56
C LEU A 437 3.50 7.15 0.46
N GLN A 438 3.08 6.73 -0.74
CA GLN A 438 2.47 5.42 -0.95
C GLN A 438 3.50 4.31 -0.77
N ASN A 439 3.15 3.27 0.00
CA ASN A 439 4.02 2.17 0.41
C ASN A 439 5.17 2.57 1.35
N GLU A 440 5.18 3.79 1.90
CA GLU A 440 6.23 4.24 2.83
C GLU A 440 5.81 4.07 4.29
N ALA A 441 6.81 3.86 5.15
CA ALA A 441 6.67 4.03 6.59
C ALA A 441 7.33 5.35 7.01
N ILE A 442 6.60 6.18 7.75
CA ILE A 442 7.02 7.50 8.19
C ILE A 442 6.91 7.67 9.71
N THR A 443 7.64 8.64 10.25
CA THR A 443 7.46 9.12 11.62
C THR A 443 6.88 10.54 11.60
N LEU A 444 5.66 10.71 12.10
CA LEU A 444 5.06 12.01 12.41
C LEU A 444 5.47 12.42 13.82
N LEU A 445 6.11 13.56 13.99
CA LEU A 445 6.54 14.03 15.30
C LEU A 445 6.18 15.49 15.61
N ALA A 446 5.82 15.74 16.87
CA ALA A 446 5.72 17.09 17.40
C ALA A 446 7.11 17.67 17.71
N SER A 447 7.39 18.88 17.21
CA SER A 447 8.71 19.51 17.26
C SER A 447 8.62 21.01 17.56
N GLY A 448 9.55 21.55 18.34
CA GLY A 448 9.60 22.96 18.71
C GLY A 448 8.93 23.25 20.05
N PHE A 449 8.51 24.50 20.26
CA PHE A 449 7.93 25.01 21.51
C PHE A 449 6.57 25.66 21.32
N VAL A 450 5.60 25.35 22.19
CA VAL A 450 4.29 26.03 22.25
C VAL A 450 4.45 27.47 22.73
N ASN A 451 5.38 27.72 23.66
CA ASN A 451 5.72 29.05 24.16
C ASN A 451 7.21 29.37 23.93
N PRO A 452 7.59 29.81 22.71
CA PRO A 452 8.96 30.20 22.39
C PRO A 452 9.55 31.26 23.32
N ALA A 453 8.74 32.21 23.80
CA ALA A 453 9.21 33.29 24.66
C ALA A 453 9.76 32.78 26.01
N SER A 454 9.27 31.62 26.48
CA SER A 454 9.79 30.94 27.68
C SER A 454 10.89 29.92 27.38
N ASN A 455 11.26 29.76 26.10
CA ASN A 455 12.17 28.74 25.59
C ASN A 455 13.22 29.35 24.66
N SER A 456 13.94 30.37 25.16
CA SER A 456 15.01 31.07 24.47
C SER A 456 14.64 31.67 23.09
N ASN A 457 13.35 31.94 22.84
CA ASN A 457 12.82 32.30 21.52
C ASN A 457 13.17 31.27 20.44
N GLY A 458 13.23 29.98 20.82
CA GLY A 458 13.48 28.87 19.92
C GLY A 458 12.35 28.62 18.91
N PRO A 459 12.51 27.62 18.03
CA PRO A 459 11.54 27.30 16.99
C PRO A 459 10.15 26.99 17.54
N ALA A 460 9.11 27.59 16.96
CA ALA A 460 7.73 27.34 17.35
C ALA A 460 7.28 25.90 17.08
N PHE A 461 6.28 25.47 17.84
CA PHE A 461 5.62 24.18 17.73
C PHE A 461 5.13 23.92 16.30
N GLY A 462 5.32 22.69 15.83
CA GLY A 462 4.73 22.18 14.62
C GLY A 462 4.77 20.65 14.56
N LEU A 463 4.01 20.09 13.63
CA LEU A 463 4.09 18.67 13.27
C LEU A 463 4.97 18.47 12.03
N PHE A 464 5.80 17.45 12.07
CA PHE A 464 6.83 17.18 11.07
C PHE A 464 6.88 15.70 10.69
N ILE A 465 7.14 15.41 9.41
CA ILE A 465 7.33 14.04 8.91
C ILE A 465 8.82 13.76 8.71
N ALA A 466 9.32 12.69 9.34
CA ALA A 466 10.57 12.01 8.98
C ALA A 466 10.27 10.84 8.04
N ARG A 467 11.01 10.79 6.92
CA ARG A 467 10.99 9.67 5.97
C ARG A 467 12.14 8.72 6.27
N SER A 468 11.98 7.44 5.94
CA SER A 468 13.01 6.40 6.10
C SER A 468 14.30 6.69 5.31
N ILE A 469 14.20 7.45 4.22
CA ILE A 469 15.34 7.88 3.41
C ILE A 469 16.17 9.02 4.03
N GLY A 470 15.72 9.59 5.15
CA GLY A 470 16.39 10.73 5.82
C GLY A 470 16.18 12.07 5.12
N GLY A 471 17.05 13.03 5.44
CA GLY A 471 16.98 14.42 4.97
C GLY A 471 16.25 15.34 5.94
N ASP A 472 15.86 16.52 5.44
CA ASP A 472 15.07 17.47 6.22
C ASP A 472 13.65 16.93 6.47
N LEU A 473 13.17 17.15 7.68
CA LEU A 473 11.82 16.85 8.12
C LEU A 473 10.83 17.73 7.37
N ILE A 474 9.75 17.14 6.89
CA ILE A 474 8.72 17.88 6.15
C ILE A 474 7.74 18.51 7.15
N ALA A 475 7.71 19.84 7.22
CA ALA A 475 6.74 20.57 8.04
C ALA A 475 5.32 20.40 7.49
N LEU A 476 4.36 20.07 8.34
CA LEU A 476 2.96 20.05 7.93
C LEU A 476 2.41 21.47 7.77
N PRO A 477 1.73 21.80 6.65
CA PRO A 477 1.07 23.10 6.49
C PRO A 477 -0.05 23.26 7.50
N THR A 478 -0.19 24.43 8.12
CA THR A 478 -1.35 24.72 8.97
C THR A 478 -2.64 24.68 8.17
N TYR A 479 -3.72 24.22 8.81
CA TYR A 479 -5.06 24.20 8.25
C TYR A 479 -5.93 25.20 9.01
N THR A 480 -6.53 26.14 8.27
CA THR A 480 -7.53 27.05 8.83
C THR A 480 -8.89 26.62 8.31
N PRO A 481 -9.78 26.11 9.17
CA PRO A 481 -11.13 25.76 8.76
C PRO A 481 -11.84 26.99 8.15
N PRO A 482 -12.62 26.82 7.08
CA PRO A 482 -13.46 27.90 6.57
C PRO A 482 -14.37 28.43 7.70
N GLN A 483 -14.61 29.75 7.74
CA GLN A 483 -15.51 30.39 8.72
C GLN A 483 -16.85 30.82 8.10
N THR A 484 -16.97 30.64 6.79
CA THR A 484 -18.10 31.08 5.99
C THR A 484 -18.66 29.91 5.20
N CYS A 485 -19.92 30.04 4.79
CA CYS A 485 -20.58 29.14 3.85
C CYS A 485 -21.26 29.98 2.76
N TRP A 486 -21.92 29.34 1.80
CA TRP A 486 -22.66 30.05 0.76
C TRP A 486 -24.14 29.69 0.80
N ILE A 487 -25.01 30.69 0.71
CA ILE A 487 -26.46 30.50 0.69
C ILE A 487 -27.08 31.04 -0.60
N GLN A 488 -28.03 30.29 -1.17
CA GLN A 488 -28.90 30.71 -2.26
C GLN A 488 -30.35 30.71 -1.77
N VAL A 489 -31.15 31.66 -2.25
CA VAL A 489 -32.59 31.71 -1.97
C VAL A 489 -33.36 31.58 -3.27
N ILE A 490 -34.36 30.71 -3.29
CA ILE A 490 -35.24 30.43 -4.41
C ILE A 490 -36.66 30.80 -3.99
N HIS A 491 -37.27 31.76 -4.66
CA HIS A 491 -38.59 32.26 -4.31
C HIS A 491 -39.67 31.63 -5.19
N ASN A 492 -40.46 30.74 -4.59
CA ASN A 492 -41.51 29.97 -5.27
C ASN A 492 -42.94 30.23 -4.73
N SER A 493 -43.11 31.09 -3.72
CA SER A 493 -44.42 31.58 -3.28
C SER A 493 -45.11 32.44 -4.36
N ALA A 494 -46.22 31.95 -4.88
CA ALA A 494 -47.02 32.63 -5.91
C ALA A 494 -47.99 33.68 -5.35
N ASP A 495 -47.88 34.01 -4.06
CA ASP A 495 -48.71 35.01 -3.40
C ASP A 495 -48.14 36.42 -3.60
N PRO A 496 -48.89 37.36 -4.21
CA PRO A 496 -48.44 38.74 -4.36
C PRO A 496 -48.10 39.45 -3.05
N ALA A 497 -48.71 39.05 -1.91
CA ALA A 497 -48.37 39.62 -0.60
C ALA A 497 -46.96 39.23 -0.10
N ALA A 498 -46.39 38.16 -0.67
CA ALA A 498 -45.07 37.66 -0.35
C ALA A 498 -44.02 38.07 -1.41
N SER A 499 -44.32 38.92 -2.39
CA SER A 499 -43.37 39.29 -3.45
C SER A 499 -43.44 40.79 -3.79
N PRO A 500 -42.36 41.59 -3.59
CA PRO A 500 -41.02 41.18 -3.14
C PRO A 500 -40.87 40.98 -1.63
N VAL A 501 -39.85 40.23 -1.21
CA VAL A 501 -39.44 39.98 0.19
C VAL A 501 -37.94 40.14 0.39
N ASP A 502 -37.53 40.50 1.61
CA ASP A 502 -36.13 40.53 2.01
C ASP A 502 -35.78 39.25 2.79
N PHE A 503 -34.60 38.68 2.53
CA PHE A 503 -34.08 37.51 3.23
C PHE A 503 -32.85 37.85 4.08
N TRP A 504 -32.87 37.40 5.33
CA TRP A 504 -31.84 37.65 6.31
C TRP A 504 -31.26 36.36 6.87
N VAL A 505 -29.96 36.37 7.16
CA VAL A 505 -29.22 35.31 7.85
C VAL A 505 -28.71 35.89 9.16
N GLY A 506 -29.25 35.41 10.28
CA GLY A 506 -29.04 36.06 11.57
C GLY A 506 -29.52 37.51 11.56
N GLU A 507 -28.60 38.43 11.86
CA GLU A 507 -28.86 39.88 11.87
C GLU A 507 -28.48 40.56 10.55
N GLN A 508 -28.00 39.82 9.54
CA GLN A 508 -27.55 40.39 8.27
C GLN A 508 -28.63 40.24 7.19
N LYS A 509 -29.02 41.35 6.55
CA LYS A 509 -29.82 41.32 5.32
C LYS A 509 -28.94 40.84 4.18
N VAL A 510 -29.21 39.66 3.64
CA VAL A 510 -28.38 39.04 2.59
C VAL A 510 -28.94 39.31 1.21
N PHE A 511 -30.26 39.21 1.04
CA PHE A 511 -30.91 39.42 -0.24
C PHE A 511 -32.11 40.37 -0.10
N PRO A 512 -32.01 41.61 -0.61
CA PRO A 512 -33.15 42.53 -0.65
C PRO A 512 -34.05 42.25 -1.86
N GLY A 513 -35.36 42.31 -1.65
CA GLY A 513 -36.37 42.40 -2.70
C GLY A 513 -36.47 41.23 -3.67
N ILE A 514 -36.29 39.99 -3.18
CA ILE A 514 -36.45 38.78 -4.02
C ILE A 514 -37.92 38.65 -4.45
N THR A 515 -38.17 38.52 -5.75
CA THR A 515 -39.52 38.34 -6.31
C THR A 515 -39.83 36.87 -6.60
N TYR A 516 -41.11 36.55 -6.76
CA TYR A 516 -41.59 35.26 -7.24
C TYR A 516 -40.89 34.80 -8.54
N GLN A 517 -40.66 33.48 -8.64
CA GLN A 517 -39.98 32.78 -9.75
C GLN A 517 -38.57 33.28 -10.04
N ARG A 518 -37.82 33.61 -8.98
CA ARG A 518 -36.39 33.93 -9.06
C ARG A 518 -35.58 33.16 -8.02
N ALA A 519 -34.37 32.80 -8.42
CA ALA A 519 -33.31 32.37 -7.54
C ALA A 519 -32.21 33.42 -7.47
N SER A 520 -31.65 33.64 -6.28
CA SER A 520 -30.43 34.42 -6.12
C SER A 520 -29.21 33.64 -6.62
N GLY A 521 -28.08 34.33 -6.81
CA GLY A 521 -26.79 33.64 -6.79
C GLY A 521 -26.42 33.21 -5.37
N PHE A 522 -25.39 32.37 -5.24
CA PHE A 522 -24.80 32.03 -3.95
C PHE A 522 -24.07 33.24 -3.35
N VAL A 523 -24.39 33.60 -2.12
CA VAL A 523 -23.70 34.66 -1.36
C VAL A 523 -23.04 34.06 -0.14
N GLU A 524 -21.80 34.50 0.12
CA GLU A 524 -21.03 34.08 1.28
C GLU A 524 -21.60 34.70 2.57
N VAL A 525 -21.85 33.86 3.58
CA VAL A 525 -22.40 34.25 4.88
C VAL A 525 -21.66 33.53 6.01
N PRO A 526 -21.68 34.06 7.25
CA PRO A 526 -21.09 33.36 8.39
C PRO A 526 -21.65 31.95 8.56
N ALA A 527 -20.77 30.97 8.74
CA ALA A 527 -21.14 29.61 9.09
C ALA A 527 -21.38 29.49 10.61
N GLY A 528 -22.13 28.48 11.03
CA GLY A 528 -22.39 28.24 12.45
C GLY A 528 -23.59 27.34 12.72
N ASN A 529 -23.77 27.02 14.00
CA ASN A 529 -24.91 26.25 14.46
C ASN A 529 -26.04 27.18 14.92
N ASN A 530 -27.28 26.73 14.75
CA ASN A 530 -28.49 27.45 15.17
C ASN A 530 -28.60 28.87 14.61
N ILE A 531 -28.27 29.06 13.33
CA ILE A 531 -28.42 30.34 12.64
C ILE A 531 -29.88 30.52 12.21
N PRO A 532 -30.59 31.55 12.70
CA PRO A 532 -31.96 31.81 12.26
C PRO A 532 -31.96 32.48 10.88
N LEU A 533 -32.80 31.99 9.99
CA LEU A 533 -33.11 32.55 8.70
C LEU A 533 -34.46 33.26 8.80
N PHE A 534 -34.54 34.48 8.29
CA PHE A 534 -35.77 35.27 8.34
C PHE A 534 -36.18 35.70 6.95
N LEU A 535 -37.46 35.54 6.67
CA LEU A 535 -38.13 36.13 5.54
C LEU A 535 -39.04 37.25 6.04
N VAL A 536 -38.86 38.46 5.52
CA VAL A 536 -39.60 39.64 5.94
C VAL A 536 -40.13 40.39 4.73
N ALA A 537 -41.14 41.25 4.92
CA ALA A 537 -41.62 42.12 3.87
C ALA A 537 -40.49 43.01 3.32
N ALA A 538 -40.50 43.25 2.00
CA ALA A 538 -39.47 44.08 1.36
C ALA A 538 -39.37 45.47 2.00
N GLY A 539 -38.15 45.93 2.24
CA GLY A 539 -37.88 47.23 2.85
C GLY A 539 -37.92 47.24 4.39
N ALA A 540 -38.19 46.10 5.04
CA ALA A 540 -38.09 46.00 6.49
C ALA A 540 -36.68 46.38 7.00
N SER A 541 -36.62 47.10 8.11
CA SER A 541 -35.37 47.55 8.74
C SER A 541 -34.74 46.53 9.69
N GLY A 542 -35.41 45.40 9.95
CA GLY A 542 -34.94 44.34 10.83
C GLY A 542 -35.78 43.06 10.70
N THR A 543 -35.57 42.13 11.63
CA THR A 543 -36.14 40.78 11.60
C THR A 543 -37.35 40.60 12.53
N THR A 544 -37.92 41.69 13.05
CA THR A 544 -39.10 41.64 13.93
C THR A 544 -40.36 41.23 13.15
N ASN A 545 -41.15 40.30 13.72
CA ASN A 545 -42.36 39.74 13.11
C ASN A 545 -42.14 39.20 11.68
N PRO A 546 -41.27 38.18 11.51
CA PRO A 546 -41.00 37.63 10.19
C PRO A 546 -42.24 36.98 9.58
N LEU A 547 -42.33 37.03 8.25
CA LEU A 547 -43.34 36.30 7.46
C LEU A 547 -43.13 34.79 7.57
N ALA A 548 -41.86 34.36 7.58
CA ALA A 548 -41.44 33.00 7.86
C ALA A 548 -40.05 32.98 8.49
N THR A 549 -39.76 31.98 9.32
CA THR A 549 -38.44 31.78 9.90
C THR A 549 -38.12 30.31 10.08
N VAL A 550 -36.84 29.96 9.94
CA VAL A 550 -36.32 28.61 10.22
C VAL A 550 -34.92 28.75 10.81
N THR A 551 -34.59 27.93 11.81
CA THR A 551 -33.24 27.88 12.38
C THR A 551 -32.49 26.70 11.78
N VAL A 552 -31.28 26.92 11.28
CA VAL A 552 -30.49 25.92 10.54
C VAL A 552 -29.05 25.87 11.02
N ASN A 553 -28.36 24.77 10.70
CA ASN A 553 -26.91 24.68 10.84
C ASN A 553 -26.28 24.97 9.47
N LEU A 554 -25.48 26.02 9.41
CA LEU A 554 -24.73 26.43 8.23
C LEU A 554 -23.30 25.89 8.33
N GLU A 555 -23.06 24.73 7.74
CA GLU A 555 -21.72 24.13 7.71
C GLU A 555 -20.74 24.97 6.89
N ALA A 556 -19.55 25.22 7.45
CA ALA A 556 -18.54 26.05 6.80
C ALA A 556 -17.96 25.38 5.54
N GLY A 557 -17.64 26.18 4.54
CA GLY A 557 -17.15 25.73 3.23
C GLY A 557 -18.22 25.08 2.35
N LYS A 558 -19.45 24.90 2.84
CA LYS A 558 -20.56 24.26 2.10
C LYS A 558 -21.47 25.29 1.43
N ARG A 559 -22.28 24.81 0.49
CA ARG A 559 -23.34 25.57 -0.18
C ARG A 559 -24.70 25.04 0.29
N HIS A 560 -25.64 25.94 0.53
CA HIS A 560 -26.99 25.60 0.99
C HIS A 560 -28.02 26.43 0.20
N SER A 561 -29.19 25.86 -0.11
CA SER A 561 -30.29 26.60 -0.74
C SER A 561 -31.50 26.64 0.18
N VAL A 562 -32.28 27.71 0.08
CA VAL A 562 -33.55 27.88 0.79
C VAL A 562 -34.64 28.15 -0.23
N ILE A 563 -35.68 27.32 -0.24
CA ILE A 563 -36.85 27.52 -1.10
C ILE A 563 -37.98 28.14 -0.28
N ILE A 564 -38.55 29.24 -0.79
CA ILE A 564 -39.68 29.94 -0.19
C ILE A 564 -40.95 29.43 -0.88
N ASP A 565 -41.81 28.75 -0.12
CA ASP A 565 -43.12 28.26 -0.55
C ASP A 565 -44.24 28.79 0.35
N GLY A 566 -45.49 28.57 -0.05
CA GLY A 566 -46.68 28.88 0.75
C GLY A 566 -47.28 30.24 0.45
N ILE A 567 -48.22 30.66 1.29
CA ILE A 567 -49.08 31.84 1.14
C ILE A 567 -48.92 32.72 2.38
N ALA A 568 -48.67 34.02 2.19
CA ALA A 568 -48.58 35.02 3.25
C ALA A 568 -49.94 35.69 3.56
N SER A 569 -50.81 35.75 2.56
CA SER A 569 -52.17 36.27 2.62
C SER A 569 -53.04 35.41 3.53
N THR A 570 -53.94 36.05 4.28
CA THR A 570 -54.82 35.38 5.25
C THR A 570 -56.14 34.87 4.64
N SER A 571 -56.40 35.17 3.35
CA SER A 571 -57.59 34.75 2.61
C SER A 571 -57.34 34.82 1.10
N GLY A 572 -58.25 34.26 0.28
CA GLY A 572 -58.16 34.29 -1.18
C GLY A 572 -57.39 33.13 -1.81
N PHE A 573 -56.94 32.17 -1.00
CA PHE A 573 -56.25 30.96 -1.44
C PHE A 573 -56.86 29.73 -0.75
N ASP A 574 -56.90 28.61 -1.45
CA ASP A 574 -57.42 27.34 -0.93
C ASP A 574 -56.57 26.18 -1.48
N PRO A 575 -55.83 25.46 -0.61
CA PRO A 575 -55.73 25.65 0.83
C PRO A 575 -54.82 26.83 1.22
N LEU A 576 -55.08 27.44 2.38
CA LEU A 576 -54.17 28.41 3.01
C LEU A 576 -52.99 27.68 3.66
N GLN A 577 -51.94 27.41 2.87
CA GLN A 577 -50.66 26.91 3.37
C GLN A 577 -49.79 28.08 3.84
N PRO A 578 -49.27 28.08 5.09
CA PRO A 578 -48.45 29.18 5.57
C PRO A 578 -47.10 29.25 4.83
N LEU A 579 -46.59 30.47 4.68
CA LEU A 579 -45.27 30.73 4.11
C LEU A 579 -44.19 29.94 4.88
N THR A 580 -43.37 29.17 4.17
CA THR A 580 -42.38 28.25 4.75
C THR A 580 -41.03 28.40 4.05
N LEU A 581 -39.95 28.24 4.83
CA LEU A 581 -38.57 28.21 4.34
C LEU A 581 -38.07 26.76 4.34
N HIS A 582 -37.94 26.17 3.16
CA HIS A 582 -37.41 24.81 2.97
C HIS A 582 -35.89 24.87 2.82
N PHE A 583 -35.16 24.50 3.86
CA PHE A 583 -33.70 24.45 3.85
C PHE A 583 -33.19 23.16 3.20
N ILE A 584 -32.29 23.29 2.22
CA ILE A 584 -31.66 22.19 1.50
C ILE A 584 -30.14 22.31 1.67
N PRO A 585 -29.52 21.45 2.50
CA PRO A 585 -28.09 21.51 2.75
C PRO A 585 -27.27 20.91 1.60
N ASN A 586 -25.97 21.22 1.57
CA ASN A 586 -24.96 20.56 0.74
C ASN A 586 -25.27 20.57 -0.77
N ILE A 587 -25.60 21.75 -1.29
CA ILE A 587 -25.85 21.95 -2.71
C ILE A 587 -24.55 21.78 -3.51
N ARG A 588 -24.63 20.96 -4.55
CA ARG A 588 -23.57 20.72 -5.53
C ARG A 588 -23.82 21.64 -6.72
N LEU A 589 -22.76 22.07 -7.40
CA LEU A 589 -22.85 22.86 -8.65
C LEU A 589 -22.62 22.01 -9.91
N VAL A 590 -22.02 20.84 -9.73
CA VAL A 590 -21.58 19.95 -10.80
C VAL A 590 -22.25 18.60 -10.59
N ALA A 591 -22.72 17.99 -11.67
CA ALA A 591 -23.25 16.64 -11.65
C ALA A 591 -22.14 15.63 -11.34
N THR A 592 -22.52 14.49 -10.77
CA THR A 592 -21.56 13.38 -10.53
C THR A 592 -21.03 12.77 -11.83
N ASN A 593 -21.81 12.85 -12.90
CA ASN A 593 -21.43 12.44 -14.24
C ASN A 593 -21.49 13.63 -15.20
N SER A 594 -20.37 13.94 -15.84
CA SER A 594 -20.23 15.10 -16.73
C SER A 594 -21.10 15.02 -18.01
N SER A 595 -21.64 13.85 -18.35
CA SER A 595 -22.52 13.64 -19.51
C SER A 595 -24.02 13.73 -19.18
N LYS A 596 -24.37 13.86 -17.90
CA LYS A 596 -25.74 13.82 -17.40
C LYS A 596 -26.10 15.08 -16.62
N VAL A 597 -27.34 15.18 -16.17
CA VAL A 597 -27.82 16.27 -15.34
C VAL A 597 -28.29 15.71 -14.00
N ASP A 598 -27.81 16.29 -12.89
CA ASP A 598 -28.28 15.91 -11.56
C ASP A 598 -29.43 16.87 -11.16
N VAL A 599 -30.65 16.34 -11.07
CA VAL A 599 -31.87 17.13 -10.85
C VAL A 599 -32.35 16.96 -9.41
N LEU A 600 -32.70 18.07 -8.76
CA LEU A 600 -33.40 18.09 -7.48
C LEU A 600 -34.84 18.54 -7.71
N PHE A 601 -35.79 17.62 -7.59
CA PHE A 601 -37.21 17.89 -7.76
C PHE A 601 -37.79 18.48 -6.48
N HIS A 602 -38.55 19.56 -6.60
CA HIS A 602 -39.22 20.20 -5.48
C HIS A 602 -40.68 20.48 -5.79
N HIS A 603 -41.56 20.13 -4.86
CA HIS A 603 -43.00 20.30 -5.04
C HIS A 603 -43.54 21.46 -4.20
N GLY A 604 -43.69 22.63 -4.80
CA GLY A 604 -44.17 23.85 -4.11
C GLY A 604 -45.57 24.33 -4.51
N ILE A 605 -46.43 23.44 -5.02
CA ILE A 605 -47.82 23.80 -5.35
C ILE A 605 -48.70 23.57 -4.12
N THR A 606 -49.28 24.62 -3.55
CA THR A 606 -50.01 24.55 -2.28
C THR A 606 -51.34 23.80 -2.39
N ASP A 607 -51.99 23.85 -3.55
CA ASP A 607 -53.26 23.17 -3.86
C ASP A 607 -53.07 21.91 -4.72
N GLY A 608 -51.82 21.45 -4.87
CA GLY A 608 -51.46 20.29 -5.65
C GLY A 608 -51.63 18.98 -4.88
N PRO A 609 -52.04 17.89 -5.54
CA PRO A 609 -51.94 16.55 -4.96
C PRO A 609 -50.47 16.08 -4.93
N GLN A 610 -50.19 14.96 -4.28
CA GLN A 610 -48.87 14.33 -4.36
C GLN A 610 -48.56 13.96 -5.83
N VAL A 611 -47.35 14.30 -6.31
CA VAL A 611 -46.97 14.13 -7.73
C VAL A 611 -45.67 13.37 -7.92
N GLY A 612 -45.69 12.33 -8.75
CA GLY A 612 -44.50 11.61 -9.21
C GLY A 612 -44.05 12.08 -10.60
N ILE A 613 -42.76 11.91 -10.89
CA ILE A 613 -42.16 12.30 -12.18
C ILE A 613 -41.82 11.04 -12.96
N TYR A 614 -42.28 10.96 -14.20
CA TYR A 614 -42.07 9.82 -15.10
C TYR A 614 -41.54 10.32 -16.44
N GLU A 615 -40.48 9.71 -16.94
CA GLU A 615 -40.02 9.90 -18.31
C GLU A 615 -40.96 9.19 -19.29
N PHE A 616 -41.17 9.75 -20.47
CA PHE A 616 -42.13 9.26 -21.47
C PHE A 616 -41.86 7.81 -21.91
N THR A 617 -40.58 7.42 -21.98
CA THR A 617 -40.12 6.13 -22.49
C THR A 617 -39.61 5.24 -21.37
N SER A 618 -38.78 5.76 -20.47
CA SER A 618 -38.12 4.96 -19.42
C SER A 618 -38.95 4.77 -18.15
N GLY A 619 -40.07 5.47 -18.01
CA GLY A 619 -40.96 5.33 -16.84
C GLY A 619 -40.50 6.16 -15.64
N LEU A 620 -40.72 5.67 -14.43
CA LEU A 620 -40.53 6.42 -13.19
C LEU A 620 -39.11 7.03 -13.09
N ILE A 621 -39.03 8.36 -12.93
CA ILE A 621 -37.81 9.09 -12.58
C ILE A 621 -37.72 9.24 -11.05
N TYR A 622 -38.81 9.69 -10.43
CA TYR A 622 -38.86 9.86 -8.99
C TYR A 622 -40.27 9.67 -8.43
N GLU A 623 -40.33 9.01 -7.28
CA GLU A 623 -41.57 8.68 -6.58
C GLU A 623 -42.37 9.93 -6.19
N PRO A 624 -43.70 9.80 -5.96
CA PRO A 624 -44.53 10.95 -5.66
C PRO A 624 -44.04 11.81 -4.47
N LEU A 625 -43.84 13.10 -4.72
CA LEU A 625 -43.51 14.11 -3.72
C LEU A 625 -44.78 14.79 -3.19
N SER A 626 -44.81 15.05 -1.89
CA SER A 626 -45.84 15.88 -1.24
C SER A 626 -45.40 17.36 -1.22
N TYR A 627 -46.36 18.27 -1.04
CA TYR A 627 -46.08 19.70 -0.92
C TYR A 627 -44.94 19.99 0.09
N GLY A 628 -44.04 20.91 -0.28
CA GLY A 628 -42.88 21.33 0.51
C GLY A 628 -41.73 20.30 0.56
N SER A 629 -41.87 19.15 -0.11
CA SER A 629 -40.84 18.11 -0.12
C SER A 629 -39.92 18.22 -1.34
N SER A 630 -38.67 17.84 -1.14
CA SER A 630 -37.64 17.76 -2.17
C SER A 630 -37.13 16.33 -2.33
N SER A 631 -36.78 15.93 -3.55
CA SER A 631 -36.04 14.70 -3.80
C SER A 631 -34.56 14.84 -3.37
N PRO A 632 -33.81 13.74 -3.19
CA PRO A 632 -32.36 13.77 -3.36
C PRO A 632 -32.01 14.12 -4.82
N TYR A 633 -30.72 14.23 -5.14
CA TYR A 633 -30.29 14.35 -6.53
C TYR A 633 -30.65 13.09 -7.32
N VAL A 634 -31.36 13.29 -8.42
CA VAL A 634 -31.71 12.24 -9.38
C VAL A 634 -30.93 12.50 -10.66
N GLU A 635 -30.09 11.54 -11.04
CA GLU A 635 -29.32 11.62 -12.28
C GLU A 635 -30.22 11.30 -13.48
N VAL A 636 -30.38 12.24 -14.41
CA VAL A 636 -31.15 12.08 -15.67
C VAL A 636 -30.23 12.22 -16.89
N ASP A 637 -30.66 11.67 -18.03
CA ASP A 637 -29.88 11.76 -19.26
C ASP A 637 -29.70 13.23 -19.72
N GLY A 638 -28.58 13.54 -20.37
CA GLY A 638 -28.32 14.87 -20.94
C GLY A 638 -29.02 15.14 -22.27
N GLN A 639 -29.70 14.15 -22.86
CA GLN A 639 -30.54 14.32 -24.05
C GLN A 639 -31.90 14.94 -23.71
N ASN A 640 -32.57 15.47 -24.74
CA ASN A 640 -33.94 15.95 -24.61
C ASN A 640 -34.87 14.79 -24.22
N GLN A 641 -35.79 15.06 -23.30
CA GLN A 641 -36.67 14.08 -22.69
C GLN A 641 -38.08 14.65 -22.56
N GLY A 642 -39.05 13.78 -22.31
CA GLY A 642 -40.39 14.19 -21.92
C GLY A 642 -40.69 13.73 -20.49
N TRP A 643 -41.23 14.62 -19.65
CA TRP A 643 -41.61 14.28 -18.28
C TRP A 643 -43.10 14.40 -18.08
N HIS A 644 -43.73 13.32 -17.67
CA HIS A 644 -45.08 13.31 -17.15
C HIS A 644 -45.07 13.57 -15.64
N ILE A 645 -45.96 14.45 -15.19
CA ILE A 645 -46.25 14.67 -13.78
C ILE A 645 -47.54 13.92 -13.45
N LEU A 646 -47.43 12.85 -12.67
CA LEU A 646 -48.54 11.95 -12.38
C LEU A 646 -49.03 12.09 -10.94
N SER A 647 -50.34 11.99 -10.73
CA SER A 647 -50.93 11.80 -9.42
C SER A 647 -51.93 10.64 -9.44
N GLY A 648 -51.76 9.67 -8.53
CA GLY A 648 -52.62 8.48 -8.48
C GLY A 648 -52.69 7.69 -9.79
N GLY A 649 -51.61 7.70 -10.58
CA GLY A 649 -51.54 7.05 -11.90
C GLY A 649 -52.12 7.87 -13.07
N ASN A 650 -52.71 9.04 -12.81
CA ASN A 650 -53.22 9.94 -13.84
C ASN A 650 -52.20 11.03 -14.18
N VAL A 651 -52.00 11.31 -15.47
CA VAL A 651 -51.15 12.41 -15.93
C VAL A 651 -51.85 13.74 -15.66
N LEU A 652 -51.24 14.59 -14.85
CA LEU A 652 -51.70 15.96 -14.60
C LEU A 652 -51.25 16.89 -15.74
N LYS A 653 -49.95 16.87 -16.03
CA LYS A 653 -49.32 17.62 -17.13
C LYS A 653 -48.14 16.84 -17.70
N SER A 654 -47.79 17.11 -18.95
CA SER A 654 -46.59 16.56 -19.58
C SER A 654 -45.74 17.69 -20.12
N TYR A 655 -44.43 17.58 -19.99
CA TYR A 655 -43.48 18.63 -20.37
C TYR A 655 -42.42 18.09 -21.31
N GLU A 656 -42.05 18.89 -22.30
CA GLU A 656 -40.83 18.72 -23.09
C GLU A 656 -39.66 19.34 -22.32
N VAL A 657 -38.62 18.55 -22.06
CA VAL A 657 -37.42 18.93 -21.32
C VAL A 657 -36.23 18.94 -22.27
N ILE A 658 -35.72 20.14 -22.55
CA ILE A 658 -34.62 20.34 -23.50
C ILE A 658 -33.33 20.52 -22.72
N PHE A 659 -32.47 19.50 -22.73
CA PHE A 659 -31.12 19.57 -22.16
C PHE A 659 -30.04 19.73 -23.24
N SER A 660 -30.26 19.18 -24.43
CA SER A 660 -29.28 19.27 -25.52
C SER A 660 -29.05 20.73 -25.94
N GLY A 661 -27.78 21.12 -26.07
CA GLY A 661 -27.40 22.51 -26.40
C GLY A 661 -27.60 23.53 -25.27
N THR A 662 -28.00 23.10 -24.07
CA THR A 662 -28.08 23.97 -22.88
C THR A 662 -26.80 23.87 -22.04
N SER A 663 -26.64 24.79 -21.07
CA SER A 663 -25.53 24.77 -20.12
C SER A 663 -25.74 23.82 -18.94
N TYR A 664 -26.81 23.01 -18.94
CA TYR A 664 -27.19 22.13 -17.83
C TYR A 664 -26.45 20.79 -17.82
N ILE A 665 -25.90 20.34 -18.96
CA ILE A 665 -25.13 19.09 -19.03
C ILE A 665 -23.88 19.18 -18.15
N GLY A 666 -23.68 18.17 -17.29
CA GLY A 666 -22.61 18.14 -16.30
C GLY A 666 -22.85 19.03 -15.08
N LYS A 667 -24.02 19.66 -14.96
CA LYS A 667 -24.41 20.52 -13.84
C LYS A 667 -25.58 19.96 -13.05
N THR A 668 -25.83 20.60 -11.92
CA THR A 668 -27.01 20.39 -11.08
C THR A 668 -28.06 21.45 -11.34
N VAL A 669 -29.32 21.07 -11.28
CA VAL A 669 -30.47 21.98 -11.44
C VAL A 669 -31.59 21.63 -10.47
N PHE A 670 -32.40 22.61 -10.11
CA PHE A 670 -33.69 22.35 -9.46
C PHE A 670 -34.78 22.22 -10.53
N ALA A 671 -35.68 21.26 -10.36
CA ALA A 671 -36.93 21.17 -11.10
C ALA A 671 -38.08 21.47 -10.12
N ILE A 672 -38.64 22.68 -10.21
CA ILE A 672 -39.59 23.21 -9.23
C ILE A 672 -40.99 23.25 -9.82
N ALA A 673 -41.93 22.60 -9.14
CA ALA A 673 -43.35 22.74 -9.42
C ALA A 673 -43.86 24.03 -8.76
N SER A 674 -44.36 24.97 -9.58
CA SER A 674 -44.75 26.33 -9.15
C SER A 674 -46.12 26.72 -9.68
N GLY A 675 -46.83 27.60 -8.98
CA GLY A 675 -48.17 28.08 -9.34
C GLY A 675 -49.28 27.25 -8.68
N PHE A 676 -50.48 27.29 -9.26
CA PHE A 676 -51.69 26.67 -8.69
C PHE A 676 -52.38 25.70 -9.68
N ILE A 677 -52.88 24.57 -9.19
CA ILE A 677 -53.73 23.66 -9.98
C ILE A 677 -55.07 24.32 -10.29
N ASN A 678 -55.64 25.05 -9.33
CA ASN A 678 -56.92 25.74 -9.42
C ASN A 678 -56.75 27.26 -9.21
N PRO A 679 -56.27 28.01 -10.22
CA PRO A 679 -56.09 29.46 -10.12
C PRO A 679 -57.31 30.22 -9.63
N SER A 680 -58.52 29.83 -10.04
CA SER A 680 -59.75 30.52 -9.65
C SER A 680 -60.00 30.51 -8.14
N ASN A 681 -59.49 29.49 -7.44
CA ASN A 681 -59.60 29.38 -5.98
C ASN A 681 -58.42 30.05 -5.25
N ASN A 682 -57.40 30.44 -6.01
CA ASN A 682 -56.11 30.94 -5.52
C ASN A 682 -55.82 32.33 -6.09
N SER A 683 -56.78 33.24 -5.89
CA SER A 683 -56.71 34.65 -6.29
C SER A 683 -56.38 34.89 -7.78
N ASN A 684 -56.73 33.94 -8.65
CA ASN A 684 -56.37 33.94 -10.07
C ASN A 684 -54.84 34.03 -10.31
N GLY A 685 -54.05 33.42 -9.40
CA GLY A 685 -52.60 33.32 -9.52
C GLY A 685 -52.14 32.48 -10.73
N GLN A 686 -50.84 32.42 -10.96
CA GLN A 686 -50.29 31.70 -12.12
C GLN A 686 -50.67 30.20 -12.07
N PRO A 687 -51.13 29.62 -13.20
CA PRO A 687 -51.41 28.19 -13.26
C PRO A 687 -50.14 27.36 -13.05
N PHE A 688 -50.33 26.14 -12.57
CA PHE A 688 -49.25 25.18 -12.34
C PHE A 688 -48.35 25.01 -13.58
N GLY A 689 -47.06 25.21 -13.39
CA GLY A 689 -45.99 24.91 -14.33
C GLY A 689 -44.84 24.13 -13.66
N LEU A 690 -43.99 23.50 -14.47
CA LEU A 690 -42.72 22.93 -14.03
C LEU A 690 -41.57 23.77 -14.58
N PHE A 691 -40.62 24.12 -13.72
CA PHE A 691 -39.56 25.07 -14.06
C PHE A 691 -38.19 24.49 -13.74
N LEU A 692 -37.22 24.71 -14.61
CA LEU A 692 -35.82 24.49 -14.31
C LEU A 692 -35.19 25.76 -13.73
N VAL A 693 -34.47 25.61 -12.63
CA VAL A 693 -33.77 26.70 -11.94
C VAL A 693 -32.30 26.31 -11.81
N PRO A 694 -31.37 27.06 -12.44
CA PRO A 694 -29.96 26.75 -12.30
C PRO A 694 -29.46 27.11 -10.90
N THR A 695 -28.45 26.37 -10.45
CA THR A 695 -27.79 26.61 -9.16
C THR A 695 -26.94 27.88 -9.13
N ASP A 696 -26.69 28.54 -10.27
CA ASP A 696 -26.01 29.85 -10.32
C ASP A 696 -26.97 31.05 -10.15
N GLY A 697 -28.28 30.81 -10.08
CA GLY A 697 -29.30 31.84 -9.87
C GLY A 697 -29.88 32.41 -11.18
N GLY A 698 -30.96 33.18 -11.06
CA GLY A 698 -31.66 33.75 -12.21
C GLY A 698 -33.18 33.56 -12.15
N GLY A 699 -33.84 33.82 -13.28
CA GLY A 699 -35.27 33.54 -13.43
C GLY A 699 -35.54 32.05 -13.63
N PHE A 700 -36.73 31.61 -13.25
CA PHE A 700 -37.16 30.25 -13.53
C PHE A 700 -37.33 30.04 -15.05
N SER A 701 -36.86 28.91 -15.56
CA SER A 701 -37.03 28.53 -16.97
C SER A 701 -38.22 27.57 -17.09
N GLU A 702 -39.37 28.09 -17.53
CA GLU A 702 -40.58 27.29 -17.69
C GLU A 702 -40.39 26.19 -18.74
N LEU A 703 -40.77 24.97 -18.39
CA LEU A 703 -40.78 23.85 -19.32
C LEU A 703 -42.04 23.92 -20.18
N LYS A 704 -41.87 23.60 -21.47
CA LYS A 704 -42.97 23.64 -22.43
C LYS A 704 -43.92 22.48 -22.21
N GLU A 705 -45.16 22.79 -21.85
CA GLU A 705 -46.23 21.79 -21.73
C GLU A 705 -46.56 21.19 -23.10
N VAL A 706 -46.73 19.86 -23.15
CA VAL A 706 -47.10 19.10 -24.34
C VAL A 706 -48.31 18.22 -24.04
N THR A 707 -49.25 18.12 -24.98
CA THR A 707 -50.38 17.19 -24.86
C THR A 707 -49.93 15.82 -25.34
N GLY A 708 -49.74 14.89 -24.42
CA GLY A 708 -49.36 13.52 -24.73
C GLY A 708 -50.40 12.82 -25.62
N VAL A 709 -50.16 12.78 -26.92
CA VAL A 709 -50.69 11.72 -27.80
C VAL A 709 -49.49 11.17 -28.56
N VAL A 710 -48.93 10.08 -28.05
CA VAL A 710 -48.08 9.21 -28.88
C VAL A 710 -49.05 8.33 -29.67
N GLU A 711 -49.21 8.62 -30.95
CA GLU A 711 -49.78 7.69 -31.91
C GLU A 711 -48.78 6.54 -32.09
N ASN A 712 -48.87 5.54 -31.21
CA ASN A 712 -47.94 4.42 -31.20
C ASN A 712 -48.45 3.35 -32.17
N ASP A 713 -47.95 3.38 -33.41
CA ASP A 713 -48.22 2.40 -34.48
C ASP A 713 -47.52 1.04 -34.17
N ALA A 714 -47.47 0.64 -32.89
CA ALA A 714 -46.74 -0.53 -32.40
C ALA A 714 -47.46 -1.86 -32.64
N LEU A 715 -48.71 -1.86 -33.14
CA LEU A 715 -49.41 -3.08 -33.50
C LEU A 715 -48.97 -3.55 -34.91
N SER A 716 -47.93 -4.37 -34.97
CA SER A 716 -47.48 -5.01 -36.22
C SER A 716 -48.52 -6.03 -36.69
N LEU A 717 -49.23 -5.70 -37.78
CA LEU A 717 -50.32 -6.50 -38.33
C LEU A 717 -50.33 -6.46 -39.86
N SER A 718 -50.85 -7.53 -40.48
CA SER A 718 -51.07 -7.57 -41.93
C SER A 718 -52.50 -7.99 -42.25
N VAL A 719 -53.08 -7.40 -43.30
CA VAL A 719 -54.47 -7.63 -43.74
C VAL A 719 -54.45 -8.15 -45.17
N ARG A 720 -54.93 -9.38 -45.39
CA ARG A 720 -54.90 -10.03 -46.70
C ARG A 720 -56.11 -10.94 -46.95
N PRO A 721 -56.57 -11.09 -48.21
CA PRO A 721 -56.25 -10.23 -49.35
C PRO A 721 -56.81 -8.82 -49.13
N ASN A 722 -56.13 -7.81 -49.67
CA ASN A 722 -56.62 -6.43 -49.70
C ASN A 722 -56.23 -5.82 -51.05
N PRO A 723 -57.16 -5.63 -52.01
CA PRO A 723 -58.61 -5.75 -51.84
C PRO A 723 -59.17 -7.19 -51.67
N ALA A 724 -60.28 -7.36 -50.96
CA ALA A 724 -60.96 -8.65 -50.71
C ALA A 724 -62.30 -8.81 -51.45
N SER A 725 -62.73 -10.06 -51.66
CA SER A 725 -64.03 -10.41 -52.25
C SER A 725 -64.98 -11.06 -51.25
N ASP A 726 -64.51 -12.06 -50.51
CA ASP A 726 -65.38 -12.90 -49.67
C ASP A 726 -64.91 -12.90 -48.21
N TYR A 727 -63.61 -13.07 -47.95
CA TYR A 727 -63.03 -13.08 -46.61
C TYR A 727 -61.75 -12.25 -46.53
N VAL A 728 -61.50 -11.71 -45.33
CA VAL A 728 -60.28 -10.98 -44.97
C VAL A 728 -59.61 -11.65 -43.78
N TYR A 729 -58.31 -11.94 -43.91
CA TYR A 729 -57.47 -12.46 -42.84
C TYR A 729 -56.62 -11.34 -42.27
N ILE A 730 -56.59 -11.25 -40.94
CA ILE A 730 -55.85 -10.28 -40.16
C ILE A 730 -54.81 -11.06 -39.36
N ASP A 731 -53.58 -11.07 -39.82
CA ASP A 731 -52.46 -11.71 -39.13
C ASP A 731 -51.88 -10.74 -38.11
N LEU A 732 -51.83 -11.18 -36.85
CA LEU A 732 -51.46 -10.39 -35.69
C LEU A 732 -50.12 -10.92 -35.13
N GLN A 733 -49.10 -10.07 -35.03
CA GLN A 733 -47.82 -10.45 -34.42
C GLN A 733 -47.75 -10.01 -32.95
N ASN A 734 -47.26 -10.89 -32.06
CA ASN A 734 -47.01 -10.63 -30.64
C ASN A 734 -48.23 -10.32 -29.75
N VAL A 735 -49.41 -10.88 -30.05
CA VAL A 735 -50.68 -10.56 -29.33
C VAL A 735 -51.24 -11.71 -28.49
N MET A 736 -50.40 -12.71 -28.14
CA MET A 736 -50.79 -13.84 -27.29
C MET A 736 -51.18 -13.34 -25.89
N ASN A 737 -52.31 -13.82 -25.35
CA ASN A 737 -52.90 -13.50 -24.03
C ASN A 737 -53.70 -12.19 -23.89
N TYR A 738 -53.84 -11.37 -24.95
CA TYR A 738 -54.70 -10.18 -24.92
C TYR A 738 -56.03 -10.40 -25.65
N GLU A 739 -57.06 -9.68 -25.22
CA GLU A 739 -58.34 -9.60 -25.93
C GLU A 739 -58.20 -8.59 -27.08
N VAL A 740 -58.44 -9.06 -28.31
CA VAL A 740 -58.34 -8.25 -29.53
C VAL A 740 -59.74 -7.97 -30.05
N LYS A 741 -60.10 -6.69 -30.12
CA LYS A 741 -61.35 -6.23 -30.74
C LYS A 741 -61.08 -5.75 -32.16
N VAL A 742 -61.71 -6.38 -33.14
CA VAL A 742 -61.72 -5.95 -34.54
C VAL A 742 -63.04 -5.26 -34.84
N SER A 743 -63.00 -4.13 -35.51
CA SER A 743 -64.16 -3.32 -35.88
C SER A 743 -64.04 -2.89 -37.34
N LEU A 744 -65.03 -3.22 -38.16
CA LEU A 744 -65.13 -2.78 -39.54
C LEU A 744 -66.06 -1.58 -39.64
N ILE A 745 -65.58 -0.50 -40.26
CA ILE A 745 -66.23 0.81 -40.29
C ILE A 745 -66.38 1.26 -41.75
N ALA A 746 -67.57 1.72 -42.11
CA ALA A 746 -67.88 2.32 -43.41
C ALA A 746 -67.17 3.68 -43.61
N PRO A 747 -67.05 4.19 -44.86
CA PRO A 747 -66.50 5.52 -45.13
C PRO A 747 -67.17 6.68 -44.40
N ASP A 748 -68.47 6.55 -44.12
CA ASP A 748 -69.29 7.53 -43.40
C ASP A 748 -69.14 7.42 -41.87
N GLY A 749 -68.26 6.54 -41.38
CA GLY A 749 -68.01 6.31 -39.95
C GLY A 749 -68.95 5.32 -39.29
N LYS A 750 -69.93 4.75 -40.02
CA LYS A 750 -70.85 3.76 -39.47
C LYS A 750 -70.13 2.44 -39.17
N LEU A 751 -70.24 1.94 -37.94
CA LEU A 751 -69.76 0.61 -37.57
C LEU A 751 -70.62 -0.46 -38.27
N LEU A 752 -70.00 -1.30 -39.09
CA LEU A 752 -70.66 -2.34 -39.85
C LEU A 752 -70.57 -3.70 -39.18
N HIS A 753 -69.44 -3.98 -38.54
CA HIS A 753 -69.19 -5.26 -37.89
C HIS A 753 -68.18 -5.09 -36.75
N SER A 754 -68.33 -5.86 -35.67
CA SER A 754 -67.35 -5.89 -34.59
C SER A 754 -67.34 -7.23 -33.87
N GLU A 755 -66.16 -7.81 -33.73
CA GLU A 755 -65.94 -9.08 -33.04
C GLU A 755 -64.71 -9.00 -32.14
N GLN A 756 -64.72 -9.85 -31.11
CA GLN A 756 -63.64 -9.97 -30.12
C GLN A 756 -63.04 -11.36 -30.19
N PHE A 757 -61.72 -11.42 -30.18
CA PHE A 757 -60.93 -12.64 -30.27
C PHE A 757 -59.95 -12.70 -29.12
N ARG A 758 -59.66 -13.91 -28.67
CA ARG A 758 -58.64 -14.15 -27.63
C ARG A 758 -57.75 -15.30 -28.09
N ASN A 759 -56.44 -15.13 -27.92
CA ASN A 759 -55.44 -16.16 -28.21
C ASN A 759 -55.48 -16.70 -29.66
N GLN A 760 -55.78 -15.84 -30.64
CA GLN A 760 -55.71 -16.17 -32.06
C GLN A 760 -54.64 -15.32 -32.75
N SER A 761 -53.73 -15.96 -33.47
CA SER A 761 -52.69 -15.28 -34.26
C SER A 761 -53.22 -14.75 -35.61
N THR A 762 -54.32 -15.31 -36.10
CA THR A 762 -54.99 -14.89 -37.33
C THR A 762 -56.49 -14.82 -37.07
N VAL A 763 -57.08 -13.67 -37.38
CA VAL A 763 -58.53 -13.43 -37.30
C VAL A 763 -59.11 -13.41 -38.72
N THR A 764 -60.23 -14.09 -38.91
CA THR A 764 -60.94 -14.11 -40.21
C THR A 764 -62.22 -13.29 -40.11
N LEU A 765 -62.42 -12.38 -41.06
CA LEU A 765 -63.59 -11.53 -41.17
C LEU A 765 -64.33 -11.83 -42.48
N ASP A 766 -65.63 -12.09 -42.38
CA ASP A 766 -66.50 -12.29 -43.54
C ASP A 766 -66.96 -10.94 -44.11
N VAL A 767 -66.72 -10.72 -45.40
CA VAL A 767 -67.04 -9.49 -46.12
C VAL A 767 -67.92 -9.72 -47.34
N HIS A 768 -68.44 -10.94 -47.57
CA HIS A 768 -69.14 -11.31 -48.81
C HIS A 768 -70.38 -10.46 -49.13
N ASN A 769 -71.05 -9.92 -48.11
CA ASN A 769 -72.26 -9.11 -48.26
C ASN A 769 -71.99 -7.59 -48.33
N LEU A 770 -70.74 -7.17 -48.32
CA LEU A 770 -70.38 -5.76 -48.34
C LEU A 770 -70.29 -5.23 -49.77
N PRO A 771 -70.90 -4.09 -50.10
CA PRO A 771 -70.75 -3.46 -51.41
C PRO A 771 -69.29 -3.12 -51.73
N LYS A 772 -68.97 -3.10 -53.03
CA LYS A 772 -67.70 -2.58 -53.53
C LYS A 772 -67.39 -1.19 -52.98
N GLY A 773 -66.25 -1.05 -52.31
CA GLY A 773 -65.89 0.19 -51.65
C GLY A 773 -64.63 0.11 -50.81
N ILE A 774 -64.33 1.22 -50.14
CA ILE A 774 -63.25 1.33 -49.16
C ILE A 774 -63.89 1.27 -47.77
N TYR A 775 -63.25 0.57 -46.85
CA TYR A 775 -63.66 0.45 -45.45
C TYR A 775 -62.46 0.65 -44.54
N PHE A 776 -62.70 0.91 -43.26
CA PHE A 776 -61.66 1.05 -42.25
C PHE A 776 -61.78 -0.08 -41.23
N LEU A 777 -60.67 -0.80 -41.06
CA LEU A 777 -60.52 -1.86 -40.08
C LEU A 777 -59.79 -1.28 -38.87
N LYS A 778 -60.50 -1.11 -37.76
CA LYS A 778 -59.94 -0.67 -36.48
C LYS A 778 -59.72 -1.87 -35.58
N ILE A 779 -58.49 -2.03 -35.09
CA ILE A 779 -58.07 -3.15 -34.26
C ILE A 779 -57.57 -2.59 -32.93
N LYS A 780 -58.08 -3.10 -31.80
CA LYS A 780 -57.70 -2.67 -30.45
C LYS A 780 -57.28 -3.87 -29.62
N SER A 781 -56.14 -3.78 -28.94
CA SER A 781 -55.64 -4.78 -27.99
C SER A 781 -55.10 -4.07 -26.75
N GLY A 782 -55.79 -4.18 -25.61
CA GLY A 782 -55.48 -3.36 -24.42
C GLY A 782 -55.52 -1.85 -24.72
N ASN A 783 -54.40 -1.17 -24.48
CA ASN A 783 -54.21 0.27 -24.74
C ASN A 783 -53.69 0.57 -26.16
N LEU A 784 -53.38 -0.45 -26.96
CA LEU A 784 -52.89 -0.30 -28.32
C LEU A 784 -54.06 -0.28 -29.31
N SER A 785 -53.98 0.57 -30.34
CA SER A 785 -54.95 0.59 -31.43
C SER A 785 -54.29 0.87 -32.77
N ALA A 786 -54.74 0.19 -33.82
CA ALA A 786 -54.32 0.43 -35.19
C ALA A 786 -55.54 0.55 -36.11
N VAL A 787 -55.42 1.33 -37.19
CA VAL A 787 -56.43 1.43 -38.25
C VAL A 787 -55.79 1.08 -39.58
N ARG A 788 -56.45 0.25 -40.38
CA ARG A 788 -56.03 -0.13 -41.75
C ARG A 788 -57.17 0.06 -42.74
N LYS A 789 -56.82 0.52 -43.94
CA LYS A 789 -57.76 0.65 -45.05
C LYS A 789 -57.98 -0.72 -45.70
N LEU A 790 -59.23 -1.09 -45.92
CA LEU A 790 -59.62 -2.34 -46.58
C LEU A 790 -60.44 -2.03 -47.84
N GLY A 791 -60.01 -2.51 -49.00
CA GLY A 791 -60.79 -2.45 -50.24
C GLY A 791 -61.65 -3.70 -50.41
N ILE A 792 -62.91 -3.54 -50.81
CA ILE A 792 -63.81 -4.62 -51.22
C ILE A 792 -64.04 -4.51 -52.73
N LEU A 793 -63.86 -5.61 -53.48
CA LEU A 793 -63.87 -5.60 -54.95
C LEU A 793 -65.23 -5.77 -55.58
N ARG A 794 -66.22 -6.30 -54.86
CA ARG A 794 -67.45 -6.83 -55.47
C ARG A 794 -68.71 -6.08 -55.06
#